data_AF-A0A067NQ25-F1
#
_entry.id   AF-A0A067NQ25-F1
#
_cell.length_a   1.000
_cell.length_b   1.000
_cell.length_c   1.000
_cell.angle_alpha   90.00
_cell.angle_beta   90.00
_cell.angle_gamma   90.00
#
_symmetry.space_group_name_H-M   'P 1'
#
loop_
_entity.id
_entity.type
_entity.pdbx_description
1 polymer ?
#
loop_
_entity_poly.entity_id
_entity_poly.type
_entity_poly.pdbx_seq_one_letter_code
_entity_poly.pdbx_strand_id
1 'polypeptide(L)'
;MDRGYTNFLTHLHAGGTKIPLQKIQATLSHYLAHASPLPTPLAGTVVSSPLFLALSYQRLQTLSTAFRYSLHLKYQLIEAELEERRSQSLGWGLLANVFSRGVITRIQQWVGAILKGLQGGHPILRLACCCGILLGMEDLRVVVPKEGDDNHRRITFEGSTAKGNVEDETVVALAESMDRYSYLEGDAGWEKEFRKMVDAEEVDALSLSLIMMSQCASLIPSDKLRAIPLQTLSRLLASSIEATFQSGTYLSKLDASCTLAQDGTLSVSNVTDRVKNGWEESLLGGLTSDEMTPEIQALSTNIWTTFKTMLFSVVMISKEVLQEAVYVSPTSYQPSFDGSKNTAPSDLALLTLRSLYNLSFIIYEFGGVASLVSADQGGGFKELKETFYLALDNLTGQLLLDADDQLPGRRSQVEAWTREICAQIRTTMPVQSVHASFECGTLTRLRDNSKEMVISTGPRAMAGLHNLRTQVLVHCRRAKTAFVLATIEQLIPVLSAGSLQDWVLPICLPILEDDEHREAYESAHSVLLAIFSSRAQDLLATPHDIDPYPSANSHDMLERQSQKLATNIDTNIAVRLLPLYTSYLIESSRQGKLNVHQLRLAFSTVVRFASASVKATTSEEPTSTAEKYGLTWYCIEALLNAIRDLSEERTRSQSLGAYDDHRHRLHLMLISTIPSLPLDLLPRVLDEIRAIIIQGRKRHFDLGSTPARLADREARRKELNQALLSEILEGVGDLEKDFVMRWWYDNRHILEDDIRLGADHQRLGSARKKEVKNPDGALSRL
;
A
#
# COMPACT_ATOMS: atom_id res chain seq x y z
N MET A 1 15.18 53.34 -24.13
CA MET A 1 15.47 52.17 -23.28
C MET A 1 15.76 52.67 -21.88
N ASP A 2 15.23 51.98 -20.86
CA ASP A 2 15.57 52.23 -19.45
C ASP A 2 17.06 51.88 -19.19
N ARG A 3 17.77 52.75 -18.46
CA ARG A 3 19.18 52.54 -18.06
C ARG A 3 19.32 51.30 -17.17
N GLY A 4 18.28 50.95 -16.41
CA GLY A 4 18.24 49.72 -15.63
C GLY A 4 18.33 48.47 -16.52
N TYR A 5 17.63 48.47 -17.65
CA TYR A 5 17.60 47.36 -18.59
C TYR A 5 18.97 47.15 -19.25
N THR A 6 19.62 48.23 -19.71
CA THR A 6 20.96 48.13 -20.31
C THR A 6 21.99 47.61 -19.30
N ASN A 7 21.93 48.07 -18.06
CA ASN A 7 22.82 47.57 -17.01
C ASN A 7 22.57 46.09 -16.71
N PHE A 8 21.30 45.68 -16.67
CA PHE A 8 20.93 44.28 -16.47
C PHE A 8 21.46 43.38 -17.59
N LEU A 9 21.35 43.79 -18.86
CA LEU A 9 21.93 43.06 -19.98
C LEU A 9 23.46 42.92 -19.84
N THR A 10 24.16 43.97 -19.43
CA THR A 10 25.61 43.91 -19.16
C THR A 10 25.95 42.83 -18.12
N HIS A 11 25.11 42.67 -17.08
CA HIS A 11 25.29 41.62 -16.09
C HIS A 11 24.98 40.21 -16.62
N LEU A 12 24.02 40.06 -17.54
CA LEU A 12 23.77 38.78 -18.19
C LEU A 12 24.90 38.38 -19.14
N HIS A 13 25.56 39.34 -19.78
CA HIS A 13 26.70 39.05 -20.66
C HIS A 13 28.01 38.78 -19.90
N ALA A 14 28.08 39.12 -18.61
CA ALA A 14 29.23 38.83 -17.78
C ALA A 14 29.20 37.37 -17.26
N GLY A 15 30.31 36.64 -17.36
CA GLY A 15 30.43 35.27 -16.81
C GLY A 15 30.37 35.21 -15.28
N GLY A 16 30.58 36.34 -14.60
CA GLY A 16 30.45 36.46 -13.16
C GLY A 16 29.79 37.79 -12.80
N THR A 17 28.92 37.78 -11.80
CA THR A 17 28.21 38.96 -11.32
C THR A 17 28.37 39.11 -9.81
N LYS A 18 28.56 40.36 -9.36
CA LYS A 18 28.53 40.71 -7.94
C LYS A 18 27.09 40.87 -7.42
N ILE A 19 26.10 40.81 -8.30
CA ILE A 19 24.70 40.97 -7.95
C ILE A 19 24.16 39.64 -7.39
N PRO A 20 23.49 39.63 -6.23
CA PRO A 20 22.83 38.44 -5.71
C PRO A 20 21.81 37.86 -6.71
N LEU A 21 21.76 36.52 -6.82
CA LEU A 21 20.87 35.82 -7.74
C LEU A 21 19.39 36.19 -7.55
N GLN A 22 18.97 36.49 -6.32
CA GLN A 22 17.60 36.92 -6.00
C GLN A 22 17.25 38.26 -6.66
N LYS A 23 18.21 39.19 -6.74
CA LYS A 23 17.99 40.48 -7.40
C LYS A 23 17.94 40.31 -8.92
N ILE A 24 18.73 39.39 -9.47
CA ILE A 24 18.67 38.98 -10.88
C ILE A 24 17.31 38.36 -11.18
N GLN A 25 16.82 37.45 -10.34
CA GLN A 25 15.49 36.84 -10.44
C GLN A 25 14.38 37.88 -10.52
N ALA A 26 14.32 38.80 -9.54
CA ALA A 26 13.28 39.82 -9.48
C ALA A 26 13.34 40.77 -10.68
N THR A 27 14.55 41.19 -11.06
CA THR A 27 14.78 42.10 -12.20
C THR A 27 14.42 41.44 -13.52
N LEU A 28 14.79 40.16 -13.69
CA LEU A 28 14.44 39.36 -14.87
C LEU A 28 12.93 39.19 -14.97
N SER A 29 12.26 38.83 -13.86
CA SER A 29 10.80 38.67 -13.80
C SER A 29 10.09 39.94 -14.26
N HIS A 30 10.53 41.09 -13.72
CA HIS A 30 9.99 42.40 -14.05
C HIS A 30 10.17 42.73 -15.54
N TYR A 31 11.39 42.62 -16.08
CA TYR A 31 11.64 42.97 -17.48
C TYR A 31 10.98 42.01 -18.48
N LEU A 32 10.87 40.71 -18.18
CA LEU A 32 10.14 39.77 -19.02
C LEU A 32 8.64 40.10 -19.11
N ALA A 33 8.03 40.55 -18.01
CA ALA A 33 6.62 40.96 -17.99
C ALA A 33 6.36 42.28 -18.74
N HIS A 34 7.29 43.25 -18.63
CA HIS A 34 7.13 44.60 -19.18
C HIS A 34 7.76 44.83 -20.57
N ALA A 35 8.46 43.84 -21.13
CA ALA A 35 9.12 43.99 -22.44
C ALA A 35 8.12 44.33 -23.56
N SER A 36 8.40 45.41 -24.28
CA SER A 36 7.65 45.89 -25.46
C SER A 36 8.65 46.19 -26.60
N PRO A 37 8.43 45.70 -27.84
CA PRO A 37 7.21 45.07 -28.33
C PRO A 37 7.02 43.60 -27.94
N LEU A 38 8.09 42.80 -27.78
CA LEU A 38 8.02 41.38 -27.39
C LEU A 38 9.22 40.97 -26.51
N PRO A 39 9.05 40.01 -25.58
CA PRO A 39 10.13 39.55 -24.69
C PRO A 39 11.16 38.64 -25.37
N THR A 40 10.97 38.30 -26.65
CA THR A 40 11.81 37.36 -27.43
C THR A 40 13.31 37.62 -27.32
N PRO A 41 13.82 38.86 -27.50
CA PRO A 41 15.26 39.09 -27.44
C PRO A 41 15.83 38.87 -26.05
N LEU A 42 15.07 39.23 -25.00
CA LEU A 42 15.51 39.03 -23.62
C LEU A 42 15.55 37.55 -23.25
N ALA A 43 14.53 36.78 -23.64
CA ALA A 43 14.51 35.34 -23.43
C ALA A 43 15.72 34.66 -24.10
N GLY A 44 16.04 35.04 -25.35
CA GLY A 44 17.22 34.56 -26.07
C GLY A 44 18.55 34.93 -25.40
N THR A 45 18.69 36.16 -24.93
CA THR A 45 19.87 36.59 -24.17
C THR A 45 20.05 35.79 -22.90
N VAL A 46 18.96 35.45 -22.20
CA VAL A 46 19.01 34.70 -20.94
C VAL A 46 19.50 33.25 -21.15
N VAL A 47 18.97 32.54 -22.16
CA VAL A 47 19.41 31.15 -22.44
C VAL A 47 20.79 31.07 -23.11
N SER A 48 21.33 32.20 -23.55
CA SER A 48 22.68 32.33 -24.10
C SER A 48 23.66 33.00 -23.12
N SER A 49 23.20 33.31 -21.90
CA SER A 49 23.94 34.10 -20.93
C SER A 49 25.06 33.28 -20.27
N PRO A 50 26.32 33.74 -20.33
CA PRO A 50 27.43 33.10 -19.61
C PRO A 50 27.18 32.93 -18.10
N LEU A 51 26.38 33.82 -17.50
CA LEU A 51 26.00 33.74 -16.09
C LEU A 51 25.27 32.44 -15.75
N PHE A 52 24.39 31.97 -16.65
CA PHE A 52 23.61 30.75 -16.45
C PHE A 52 24.25 29.51 -17.09
N LEU A 53 25.21 29.69 -18.01
CA LEU A 53 25.95 28.58 -18.63
C LEU A 53 26.84 27.80 -17.65
N ALA A 54 27.35 28.43 -16.59
CA ALA A 54 27.94 27.68 -15.49
C ALA A 54 26.78 27.08 -14.66
N LEU A 55 26.37 25.88 -15.07
CA LEU A 55 25.19 25.18 -14.61
C LEU A 55 25.30 24.88 -13.11
N SER A 56 24.32 25.36 -12.36
CA SER A 56 24.14 24.96 -10.97
C SER A 56 22.67 24.91 -10.64
N TYR A 57 22.29 24.03 -9.71
CA TYR A 57 20.89 23.90 -9.29
C TYR A 57 20.30 25.26 -8.86
N GLN A 58 21.05 26.04 -8.06
CA GLN A 58 20.60 27.35 -7.60
C GLN A 58 20.32 28.33 -8.76
N ARG A 59 21.14 28.32 -9.81
CA ARG A 59 20.98 29.18 -10.98
C ARG A 59 19.79 28.75 -11.84
N LEU A 60 19.63 27.45 -12.06
CA LEU A 60 18.46 26.89 -12.78
C LEU A 60 17.16 27.16 -12.04
N GLN A 61 17.16 27.02 -10.71
CA GLN A 61 16.00 27.32 -9.88
C GLN A 61 15.66 28.82 -9.89
N THR A 62 16.68 29.69 -9.84
CA THR A 62 16.52 31.14 -9.99
C THR A 62 15.87 31.47 -11.33
N LEU A 63 16.32 30.82 -12.41
CA LEU A 63 15.80 31.00 -13.75
C LEU A 63 14.34 30.53 -13.86
N SER A 64 14.04 29.31 -13.42
CA SER A 64 12.68 28.76 -13.37
C SER A 64 11.73 29.67 -12.59
N THR A 65 12.14 30.13 -11.41
CA THR A 65 11.33 31.02 -10.57
C THR A 65 11.11 32.39 -11.22
N ALA A 66 12.11 32.93 -11.93
CA ALA A 66 11.95 34.20 -12.63
C ALA A 66 10.90 34.13 -13.75
N PHE A 67 10.89 33.03 -14.51
CA PHE A 67 9.90 32.81 -15.56
C PHE A 67 8.50 32.59 -14.97
N ARG A 68 8.40 31.81 -13.89
CA ARG A 68 7.16 31.63 -13.11
C ARG A 68 6.58 32.97 -12.67
N TYR A 69 7.37 33.83 -12.02
CA TYR A 69 6.90 35.15 -11.57
C TYR A 69 6.63 36.13 -12.70
N SER A 70 7.38 36.07 -13.79
CA SER A 70 7.12 36.92 -14.95
C SER A 70 5.74 36.67 -15.56
N LEU A 71 5.24 35.42 -15.54
CA LEU A 71 3.91 35.08 -16.01
C LEU A 71 2.82 35.67 -15.11
N HIS A 72 2.99 35.59 -13.78
CA HIS A 72 2.10 36.23 -12.80
C HIS A 72 2.04 37.75 -12.96
N LEU A 73 3.20 38.40 -13.06
CA LEU A 73 3.29 39.84 -13.28
C LEU A 73 2.65 40.21 -14.63
N LYS A 74 2.86 39.41 -15.68
CA LYS A 74 2.26 39.66 -16.99
C LYS A 74 0.74 39.56 -16.95
N TYR A 75 0.22 38.56 -16.23
CA TYR A 75 -1.22 38.39 -16.01
C TYR A 75 -1.81 39.64 -15.34
N GLN A 76 -1.23 40.09 -14.21
CA GLN A 76 -1.68 41.27 -13.47
C GLN A 76 -1.66 42.55 -14.33
N LEU A 77 -0.61 42.75 -15.13
CA LEU A 77 -0.52 43.90 -16.03
C LEU A 77 -1.63 43.90 -17.08
N ILE A 78 -1.92 42.75 -17.69
CA ILE A 78 -2.98 42.63 -18.69
C ILE A 78 -4.35 42.87 -18.05
N GLU A 79 -4.58 42.37 -16.85
CA GLU A 79 -5.81 42.57 -16.10
C GLU A 79 -6.03 44.06 -15.76
N ALA A 80 -5.02 44.71 -15.19
CA ALA A 80 -5.05 46.14 -14.88
C ALA A 80 -5.30 47.02 -16.13
N GLU A 81 -4.64 46.71 -17.26
CA GLU A 81 -4.89 47.40 -18.54
C GLU A 81 -6.35 47.24 -19.01
N LEU A 82 -6.96 46.07 -18.82
CA LEU A 82 -8.34 45.83 -19.20
C LEU A 82 -9.32 46.54 -18.27
N GLU A 83 -9.03 46.60 -16.97
CA GLU A 83 -9.81 47.36 -15.99
C GLU A 83 -9.77 48.86 -16.26
N GLU A 84 -8.59 49.40 -16.58
CA GLU A 84 -8.43 50.80 -16.95
C GLU A 84 -9.26 51.13 -18.21
N ARG A 85 -9.19 50.27 -19.23
CA ARG A 85 -9.99 50.41 -20.47
C ARG A 85 -11.49 50.30 -20.20
N ARG A 86 -11.92 49.41 -19.32
CA ARG A 86 -13.34 49.31 -18.90
C ARG A 86 -13.79 50.60 -18.22
N SER A 87 -12.94 51.16 -17.36
CA SER A 87 -13.23 52.40 -16.61
C SER A 87 -13.31 53.63 -17.51
N GLN A 88 -12.47 53.71 -18.55
CA GLN A 88 -12.47 54.83 -19.51
C GLN A 88 -13.61 54.75 -20.55
N SER A 89 -14.30 53.61 -20.65
CA SER A 89 -15.27 53.28 -21.71
C SER A 89 -16.74 53.62 -21.35
N LEU A 90 -17.00 54.67 -20.58
CA LEU A 90 -18.36 55.01 -20.10
C LEU A 90 -19.31 55.62 -21.17
N GLY A 91 -18.85 55.89 -22.39
CA GLY A 91 -19.66 56.61 -23.40
C GLY A 91 -20.00 55.86 -24.69
N TRP A 92 -19.10 55.05 -25.26
CA TRP A 92 -19.24 54.47 -26.62
C TRP A 92 -18.67 53.04 -26.76
N GLY A 93 -18.14 52.42 -25.70
CA GLY A 93 -17.26 51.25 -25.83
C GLY A 93 -17.88 49.86 -25.64
N LEU A 94 -19.20 49.73 -25.78
CA LEU A 94 -19.85 48.41 -25.86
C LEU A 94 -19.37 47.62 -27.11
N LEU A 95 -19.04 48.31 -28.20
CA LEU A 95 -18.45 47.69 -29.41
C LEU A 95 -16.93 47.50 -29.31
N ALA A 96 -16.20 48.39 -28.62
CA ALA A 96 -14.74 48.29 -28.50
C ALA A 96 -14.29 47.11 -27.61
N ASN A 97 -15.08 46.73 -26.60
CA ASN A 97 -14.78 45.61 -25.71
C ASN A 97 -14.93 44.24 -26.39
N VAL A 98 -15.80 44.11 -27.39
CA VAL A 98 -15.99 42.87 -28.16
C VAL A 98 -14.76 42.52 -29.01
N PHE A 99 -14.00 43.52 -29.47
CA PHE A 99 -12.80 43.31 -30.29
C PHE A 99 -11.48 43.28 -29.50
N SER A 100 -11.53 43.47 -28.17
CA SER A 100 -10.33 43.36 -27.36
C SER A 100 -9.92 41.89 -27.20
N ARG A 101 -8.68 41.55 -27.55
CA ARG A 101 -8.13 40.21 -27.32
C ARG A 101 -8.24 39.89 -25.83
N GLY A 102 -8.87 38.76 -25.50
CA GLY A 102 -9.01 38.30 -24.13
C GLY A 102 -7.66 38.10 -23.43
N VAL A 103 -7.68 38.11 -22.09
CA VAL A 103 -6.48 37.93 -21.25
C VAL A 103 -5.68 36.71 -21.67
N ILE A 104 -6.37 35.57 -21.86
CA ILE A 104 -5.77 34.31 -22.29
C ILE A 104 -5.05 34.46 -23.62
N THR A 105 -5.66 35.09 -24.63
CA THR A 105 -5.04 35.29 -25.95
C THR A 105 -3.78 36.16 -25.86
N ARG A 106 -3.78 37.20 -25.01
CA ARG A 106 -2.60 38.05 -24.81
C ARG A 106 -1.48 37.31 -24.08
N ILE A 107 -1.82 36.48 -23.09
CA ILE A 107 -0.85 35.60 -22.42
C ILE A 107 -0.29 34.57 -23.40
N GLN A 108 -1.13 33.94 -24.21
CA GLN A 108 -0.70 32.99 -25.24
C GLN A 108 0.30 33.63 -26.21
N GLN A 109 0.06 34.88 -26.61
CA GLN A 109 0.98 35.65 -27.46
C GLN A 109 2.30 35.94 -26.76
N TRP A 110 2.26 36.32 -25.48
CA TRP A 110 3.46 36.54 -24.68
C TRP A 110 4.27 35.25 -24.49
N VAL A 111 3.62 34.14 -24.11
CA VAL A 111 4.26 32.82 -23.98
C VAL A 111 4.86 32.38 -25.32
N GLY A 112 4.13 32.51 -26.42
CA GLY A 112 4.65 32.18 -27.74
C GLY A 112 5.88 33.02 -28.13
N ALA A 113 5.93 34.28 -27.73
CA ALA A 113 7.09 35.14 -27.95
C ALA A 113 8.28 34.77 -27.07
N ILE A 114 8.03 34.31 -25.83
CA ILE A 114 9.05 33.74 -24.95
C ILE A 114 9.64 32.48 -25.58
N LEU A 115 8.81 31.51 -25.95
CA LEU A 115 9.25 30.24 -26.54
C LEU A 115 10.11 30.45 -27.79
N LYS A 116 9.72 31.38 -28.67
CA LYS A 116 10.56 31.78 -29.83
C LYS A 116 11.94 32.32 -29.43
N GLY A 117 12.05 32.98 -28.28
CA GLY A 117 13.32 33.47 -27.77
C GLY A 117 14.18 32.36 -27.16
N LEU A 118 13.55 31.32 -26.61
CA LEU A 118 14.26 30.17 -26.04
C LEU A 118 14.86 29.25 -27.12
N GLN A 119 14.34 29.27 -28.35
CA GLN A 119 14.81 28.46 -29.46
C GLN A 119 16.31 28.66 -29.73
N GLY A 120 17.03 27.55 -29.86
CA GLY A 120 18.49 27.54 -30.08
C GLY A 120 19.35 27.78 -28.83
N GLY A 121 18.72 28.02 -27.66
CA GLY A 121 19.42 28.10 -26.38
C GLY A 121 19.93 26.76 -25.85
N HIS A 122 20.69 26.80 -24.76
CA HIS A 122 21.14 25.58 -24.08
C HIS A 122 19.92 24.77 -23.57
N PRO A 123 19.82 23.45 -23.86
CA PRO A 123 18.62 22.65 -23.56
C PRO A 123 18.19 22.70 -22.09
N ILE A 124 19.14 22.62 -21.16
CA ILE A 124 18.86 22.69 -19.72
C ILE A 124 18.31 24.05 -19.29
N LEU A 125 18.80 25.13 -19.89
CA LEU A 125 18.30 26.48 -19.61
C LEU A 125 16.90 26.67 -20.18
N ARG A 126 16.64 26.15 -21.39
CA ARG A 126 15.30 26.08 -21.99
C ARG A 126 14.34 25.30 -21.09
N LEU A 127 14.75 24.12 -20.63
CA LEU A 127 13.99 23.27 -19.73
C LEU A 127 13.61 24.00 -18.43
N ALA A 128 14.58 24.67 -17.79
CA ALA A 128 14.32 25.45 -16.58
C ALA A 128 13.33 26.60 -16.81
N CYS A 129 13.46 27.34 -17.91
CA CYS A 129 12.50 28.38 -18.30
C CYS A 129 11.09 27.81 -18.51
N CYS A 130 10.97 26.70 -19.26
CA CYS A 130 9.68 26.08 -19.58
C CYS A 130 9.00 25.48 -18.34
N CYS A 131 9.72 24.80 -17.45
CA CYS A 131 9.17 24.35 -16.17
C CYS A 131 8.65 25.53 -15.34
N GLY A 132 9.38 26.66 -15.32
CA GLY A 132 8.93 27.88 -14.65
C GLY A 132 7.59 28.40 -15.20
N ILE A 133 7.42 28.40 -16.53
CA ILE A 133 6.17 28.81 -17.19
C ILE A 133 5.03 27.84 -16.85
N LEU A 134 5.26 26.52 -16.90
CA LEU A 134 4.25 25.50 -16.57
C LEU A 134 3.78 25.63 -15.12
N LEU A 135 4.71 25.77 -14.19
CA LEU A 135 4.40 25.99 -12.77
C LEU A 135 3.60 27.29 -12.57
N GLY A 136 3.95 28.36 -13.29
CA GLY A 136 3.20 29.61 -13.22
C GLY A 136 1.77 29.50 -13.79
N MET A 137 1.57 28.70 -14.84
CA MET A 137 0.24 28.42 -15.38
C MET A 137 -0.61 27.64 -14.38
N GLU A 138 -0.01 26.67 -13.67
CA GLU A 138 -0.71 25.90 -12.63
C GLU A 138 -1.05 26.77 -11.40
N ASP A 139 -0.17 27.67 -10.98
CA ASP A 139 -0.48 28.62 -9.90
C ASP A 139 -1.73 29.44 -10.21
N LEU A 140 -1.83 29.97 -11.44
CA LEU A 140 -2.98 30.75 -11.88
C LEU A 140 -4.27 29.91 -11.96
N ARG A 141 -4.17 28.58 -12.01
CA ARG A 141 -5.31 27.65 -11.98
C ARG A 141 -5.86 27.43 -10.57
N VAL A 142 -4.99 27.43 -9.55
CA VAL A 142 -5.31 27.14 -8.14
C VAL A 142 -5.88 28.35 -7.39
N VAL A 143 -5.43 29.57 -7.72
CA VAL A 143 -5.68 30.80 -6.93
C VAL A 143 -7.14 31.33 -6.99
N VAL A 144 -8.11 30.63 -7.57
CA VAL A 144 -9.51 31.12 -7.65
C VAL A 144 -10.50 30.00 -7.31
N PRO A 145 -10.98 29.95 -6.06
CA PRO A 145 -12.20 30.68 -5.73
C PRO A 145 -12.11 31.44 -4.39
N LYS A 146 -12.51 32.72 -4.39
CA LYS A 146 -13.02 33.35 -3.16
C LYS A 146 -14.47 32.89 -3.01
N GLU A 147 -14.79 32.19 -1.93
CA GLU A 147 -16.18 31.85 -1.59
C GLU A 147 -17.03 33.15 -1.57
N GLY A 148 -18.02 33.23 -2.46
CA GLY A 148 -19.02 34.30 -2.45
C GLY A 148 -19.03 35.28 -3.63
N ASP A 149 -18.14 35.14 -4.62
CA ASP A 149 -18.16 36.00 -5.82
C ASP A 149 -18.31 35.17 -7.11
N ASP A 150 -19.57 34.91 -7.50
CA ASP A 150 -19.98 34.08 -8.64
C ASP A 150 -19.44 34.55 -10.01
N ASN A 151 -18.77 35.71 -10.06
CA ASN A 151 -18.32 36.32 -11.31
C ASN A 151 -16.82 36.14 -11.61
N HIS A 152 -16.04 35.51 -10.73
CA HIS A 152 -14.63 35.25 -10.98
C HIS A 152 -14.44 34.02 -11.88
N ARG A 153 -14.36 34.28 -13.20
CA ARG A 153 -14.03 33.24 -14.20
C ARG A 153 -12.68 32.60 -13.88
N ARG A 154 -12.70 31.32 -13.51
CA ARG A 154 -11.52 30.47 -13.43
C ARG A 154 -10.78 30.49 -14.77
N ILE A 155 -9.50 30.86 -14.75
CA ILE A 155 -8.67 30.85 -15.95
C ILE A 155 -8.12 29.45 -16.12
N THR A 156 -8.65 28.73 -17.10
CA THR A 156 -8.14 27.41 -17.46
C THR A 156 -7.24 27.54 -18.67
N PHE A 157 -5.98 27.13 -18.51
CA PHE A 157 -5.03 26.96 -19.62
C PHE A 157 -5.15 25.56 -20.27
N GLU A 158 -6.05 24.71 -19.76
CA GLU A 158 -6.33 23.39 -20.33
C GLU A 158 -6.82 23.50 -21.77
N GLY A 159 -6.23 22.72 -22.68
CA GLY A 159 -6.51 22.79 -24.10
C GLY A 159 -5.98 24.05 -24.81
N SER A 160 -5.30 24.95 -24.10
CA SER A 160 -4.71 26.13 -24.73
C SER A 160 -3.48 25.76 -25.57
N THR A 161 -3.38 26.33 -26.77
CA THR A 161 -2.23 26.12 -27.66
C THR A 161 -0.91 26.56 -27.01
N ALA A 162 -0.92 27.60 -26.18
CA ALA A 162 0.28 28.02 -25.47
C ALA A 162 0.75 27.00 -24.43
N LYS A 163 -0.15 26.43 -23.61
CA LYS A 163 0.24 25.36 -22.67
C LYS A 163 0.80 24.17 -23.43
N GLY A 164 0.11 23.77 -24.50
CA GLY A 164 0.56 22.69 -25.38
C GLY A 164 1.98 22.91 -25.90
N ASN A 165 2.28 24.10 -26.43
CA ASN A 165 3.60 24.44 -26.95
C ASN A 165 4.70 24.46 -25.86
N VAL A 166 4.37 24.87 -24.62
CA VAL A 166 5.35 24.85 -23.51
C VAL A 166 5.62 23.41 -23.09
N GLU A 167 4.59 22.56 -23.00
CA GLU A 167 4.75 21.12 -22.72
C GLU A 167 5.64 20.45 -23.78
N ASP A 168 5.39 20.73 -25.06
CA ASP A 168 6.16 20.16 -26.17
C ASP A 168 7.64 20.60 -26.10
N GLU A 169 7.87 21.90 -25.89
CA GLU A 169 9.23 22.44 -25.74
C GLU A 169 9.94 21.88 -24.51
N THR A 170 9.22 21.59 -23.41
CA THR A 170 9.77 20.97 -22.19
C THR A 170 10.26 19.55 -22.50
N VAL A 171 9.44 18.77 -23.21
CA VAL A 171 9.77 17.40 -23.64
C VAL A 171 10.96 17.41 -24.59
N VAL A 172 10.97 18.30 -25.59
CA VAL A 172 12.09 18.44 -26.54
C VAL A 172 13.38 18.85 -25.83
N ALA A 173 13.32 19.84 -24.94
CA ALA A 173 14.51 20.28 -24.19
C ALA A 173 15.07 19.19 -23.29
N LEU A 174 14.22 18.35 -22.68
CA LEU A 174 14.66 17.17 -21.93
C LEU A 174 15.29 16.11 -22.83
N ALA A 175 14.64 15.77 -23.96
CA ALA A 175 15.15 14.80 -24.91
C ALA A 175 16.52 15.23 -25.46
N GLU A 176 16.68 16.50 -25.85
CA GLU A 176 17.97 17.06 -26.27
C GLU A 176 19.03 17.01 -25.15
N SER A 177 18.62 17.20 -23.89
CA SER A 177 19.54 17.06 -22.74
C SER A 177 19.97 15.60 -22.58
N MET A 178 19.03 14.66 -22.62
CA MET A 178 19.33 13.23 -22.55
C MET A 178 20.22 12.78 -23.71
N ASP A 179 19.96 13.22 -24.93
CA ASP A 179 20.79 12.88 -26.09
C ASP A 179 22.21 13.42 -25.94
N ARG A 180 22.41 14.65 -25.45
CA ARG A 180 23.75 15.21 -25.26
C ARG A 180 24.59 14.44 -24.23
N TYR A 181 23.96 13.87 -23.20
CA TYR A 181 24.66 13.24 -22.08
C TYR A 181 24.62 11.70 -22.10
N SER A 182 23.69 11.07 -22.81
CA SER A 182 23.60 9.60 -22.91
C SER A 182 24.77 8.95 -23.65
N TYR A 183 25.43 9.66 -24.57
CA TYR A 183 26.63 9.16 -25.25
C TYR A 183 27.89 9.13 -24.36
N LEU A 184 27.87 9.75 -23.18
CA LEU A 184 29.05 9.82 -22.30
C LEU A 184 29.29 8.55 -21.50
N GLU A 185 28.26 7.75 -21.22
CA GLU A 185 28.37 6.53 -20.41
C GLU A 185 28.79 5.30 -21.22
N GLY A 186 28.59 5.29 -22.55
CA GLY A 186 28.66 4.07 -23.36
C GLY A 186 29.90 3.84 -24.21
N ASP A 187 30.65 4.88 -24.61
CA ASP A 187 31.68 4.72 -25.64
C ASP A 187 33.11 4.97 -25.11
N ALA A 188 33.94 3.92 -25.20
CA ALA A 188 35.32 3.89 -24.73
C ALA A 188 36.33 4.36 -25.79
N GLY A 189 35.89 4.73 -27.00
CA GLY A 189 36.80 5.01 -28.11
C GLY A 189 36.90 6.48 -28.46
N TRP A 190 38.03 7.11 -28.14
CA TRP A 190 38.57 8.32 -28.80
C TRP A 190 37.85 9.67 -28.60
N GLU A 191 36.52 9.75 -28.50
CA GLU A 191 35.84 11.06 -28.31
C GLU A 191 36.19 11.76 -26.99
N LYS A 192 36.64 11.01 -25.99
CA LYS A 192 37.08 11.55 -24.69
C LYS A 192 38.33 12.44 -24.80
N GLU A 193 39.18 12.25 -25.82
CA GLU A 193 40.39 13.08 -26.01
C GLU A 193 40.10 14.46 -26.63
N PHE A 194 38.99 14.61 -27.35
CA PHE A 194 38.62 15.87 -28.02
C PHE A 194 37.71 16.76 -27.19
N ARG A 195 37.16 16.26 -26.08
CA ARG A 195 36.46 17.09 -25.10
C ARG A 195 37.53 17.73 -24.22
N LYS A 196 37.67 19.07 -24.31
CA LYS A 196 38.41 19.84 -23.29
C LYS A 196 37.93 19.33 -21.95
N MET A 197 38.84 18.90 -21.08
CA MET A 197 38.56 18.67 -19.66
C MET A 197 37.93 19.95 -19.12
N VAL A 198 36.60 20.03 -19.20
CA VAL A 198 35.84 20.99 -18.43
C VAL A 198 35.93 20.47 -17.01
N ASP A 199 36.39 21.33 -16.12
CA ASP A 199 36.90 20.97 -14.80
C ASP A 199 35.97 19.99 -14.07
N ALA A 200 36.55 19.05 -13.32
CA ALA A 200 35.88 17.98 -12.57
C ALA A 200 34.86 18.44 -11.51
N GLU A 201 34.52 19.74 -11.48
CA GLU A 201 33.48 20.34 -10.64
C GLU A 201 32.15 20.59 -11.40
N GLU A 202 32.03 20.25 -12.69
CA GLU A 202 30.75 20.32 -13.38
C GLU A 202 29.79 19.27 -12.82
N VAL A 203 28.87 19.74 -11.98
CA VAL A 203 27.66 19.03 -11.53
C VAL A 203 27.03 18.34 -12.74
N ASP A 204 26.71 17.05 -12.59
CA ASP A 204 26.10 16.25 -13.65
C ASP A 204 24.88 16.97 -14.24
N ALA A 205 25.08 17.56 -15.41
CA ALA A 205 24.13 18.40 -16.10
C ALA A 205 22.85 17.62 -16.45
N LEU A 206 22.98 16.31 -16.66
CA LEU A 206 21.84 15.42 -16.82
C LEU A 206 21.02 15.32 -15.53
N SER A 207 21.66 15.06 -14.39
CA SER A 207 20.98 15.06 -13.08
C SER A 207 20.25 16.37 -12.83
N LEU A 208 20.85 17.52 -13.16
CA LEU A 208 20.18 18.82 -13.06
C LEU A 208 18.94 18.92 -13.96
N SER A 209 19.00 18.34 -15.16
CA SER A 209 17.86 18.29 -16.09
C SER A 209 16.72 17.45 -15.54
N LEU A 210 17.04 16.28 -14.97
CA LEU A 210 16.07 15.38 -14.34
C LEU A 210 15.41 16.01 -13.10
N ILE A 211 16.20 16.69 -12.27
CA ILE A 211 15.68 17.46 -11.12
C ILE A 211 14.75 18.59 -11.58
N MET A 212 15.09 19.30 -12.66
CA MET A 212 14.19 20.32 -13.19
C MET A 212 12.90 19.70 -13.71
N MET A 213 13.00 18.61 -14.47
CA MET A 213 11.84 17.91 -15.02
C MET A 213 10.91 17.40 -13.93
N SER A 214 11.43 16.83 -12.84
CA SER A 214 10.60 16.28 -11.76
C SER A 214 9.68 17.32 -11.11
N GLN A 215 10.02 18.61 -11.21
CA GLN A 215 9.16 19.69 -10.69
C GLN A 215 7.93 19.94 -11.56
N CYS A 216 7.99 19.67 -12.86
CA CYS A 216 6.93 20.03 -13.81
C CYS A 216 6.36 18.84 -14.61
N ALA A 217 6.90 17.62 -14.44
CA ALA A 217 6.49 16.42 -15.16
C ALA A 217 5.01 16.07 -15.00
N SER A 218 4.46 16.21 -13.79
CA SER A 218 3.04 15.92 -13.51
C SER A 218 2.06 16.88 -14.20
N LEU A 219 2.55 18.01 -14.73
CA LEU A 219 1.73 18.98 -15.45
C LEU A 219 1.64 18.68 -16.96
N ILE A 220 2.45 17.72 -17.44
CA ILE A 220 2.56 17.32 -18.85
C ILE A 220 1.72 16.06 -19.07
N PRO A 221 0.84 16.03 -20.08
CA PRO A 221 0.08 14.83 -20.44
C PRO A 221 0.98 13.63 -20.76
N SER A 222 0.59 12.44 -20.30
CA SER A 222 1.33 11.19 -20.52
C SER A 222 1.60 10.91 -22.00
N ASP A 223 0.66 11.23 -22.89
CA ASP A 223 0.82 11.07 -24.35
C ASP A 223 2.03 11.82 -24.91
N LYS A 224 2.41 12.96 -24.33
CA LYS A 224 3.58 13.72 -24.75
C LYS A 224 4.87 13.16 -24.17
N LEU A 225 4.81 12.61 -22.96
CA LEU A 225 5.96 11.95 -22.32
C LEU A 225 6.38 10.68 -23.06
N ARG A 226 5.47 10.04 -23.82
CA ARG A 226 5.77 8.91 -24.70
C ARG A 226 6.80 9.22 -25.79
N ALA A 227 7.02 10.50 -26.12
CA ALA A 227 8.06 10.89 -27.07
C ALA A 227 9.48 10.76 -26.50
N ILE A 228 9.63 10.64 -25.18
CA ILE A 228 10.92 10.46 -24.51
C ILE A 228 11.28 8.96 -24.54
N PRO A 229 12.54 8.59 -24.82
CA PRO A 229 12.97 7.19 -24.72
C PRO A 229 12.93 6.73 -23.26
N LEU A 230 11.78 6.18 -22.83
CA LEU A 230 11.50 5.82 -21.43
C LEU A 230 12.56 4.87 -20.85
N GLN A 231 13.08 3.95 -21.65
CA GLN A 231 14.15 3.03 -21.24
C GLN A 231 15.47 3.75 -20.94
N THR A 232 15.78 4.81 -21.71
CA THR A 232 16.95 5.64 -21.45
C THR A 232 16.71 6.51 -20.22
N LEU A 233 15.52 7.11 -20.10
CA LEU A 233 15.16 7.92 -18.94
C LEU A 233 15.22 7.12 -17.63
N SER A 234 14.67 5.91 -17.60
CA SER A 234 14.67 5.04 -16.42
C SER A 234 16.09 4.66 -16.01
N ARG A 235 16.93 4.28 -16.98
CA ARG A 235 18.35 3.99 -16.77
C ARG A 235 19.12 5.19 -16.25
N LEU A 236 18.90 6.37 -16.82
CA LEU A 236 19.54 7.62 -16.39
C LEU A 236 19.07 8.04 -15.00
N LEU A 237 17.78 7.93 -14.68
CA LEU A 237 17.27 8.17 -13.33
C LEU A 237 17.89 7.21 -12.31
N ALA A 238 17.97 5.93 -12.64
CA ALA A 238 18.59 4.93 -11.78
C ALA A 238 20.10 5.20 -11.61
N SER A 239 20.82 5.56 -12.67
CA SER A 239 22.24 5.97 -12.64
C SER A 239 22.43 7.24 -11.80
N SER A 240 21.61 8.28 -11.99
CA SER A 240 21.68 9.51 -11.18
C SER A 240 21.38 9.26 -9.70
N ILE A 241 20.40 8.41 -9.39
CA ILE A 241 20.11 8.00 -8.01
C ILE A 241 21.35 7.29 -7.45
N GLU A 242 21.87 6.29 -8.18
CA GLU A 242 23.06 5.52 -7.81
C GLU A 242 24.30 6.41 -7.61
N ALA A 243 24.60 7.31 -8.54
CA ALA A 243 25.71 8.26 -8.48
C ALA A 243 25.52 9.26 -7.33
N THR A 244 24.31 9.72 -7.04
CA THR A 244 24.02 10.56 -5.86
C THR A 244 24.31 9.79 -4.56
N PHE A 245 23.96 8.51 -4.51
CA PHE A 245 24.30 7.64 -3.38
C PHE A 245 25.82 7.40 -3.26
N GLN A 246 26.52 7.16 -4.37
CA GLN A 246 27.97 6.90 -4.39
C GLN A 246 28.81 8.16 -4.12
N SER A 247 28.41 9.30 -4.68
CA SER A 247 29.05 10.62 -4.51
C SER A 247 28.86 11.18 -3.10
N GLY A 248 27.82 10.72 -2.39
CA GLY A 248 27.70 10.88 -0.96
C GLY A 248 28.88 10.21 -0.25
N THR A 249 29.79 11.02 0.29
CA THR A 249 30.90 10.65 1.19
C THR A 249 30.53 9.68 2.32
N TYR A 250 29.24 9.47 2.58
CA TYR A 250 28.67 8.45 3.47
C TYR A 250 28.84 7.00 2.97
N LEU A 251 28.68 6.72 1.67
CA LEU A 251 28.90 5.39 1.08
C LEU A 251 30.32 5.20 0.52
N SER A 252 31.13 6.26 0.44
CA SER A 252 32.55 6.15 0.05
C SER A 252 33.41 5.27 0.98
N LYS A 253 32.86 4.82 2.12
CA LYS A 253 33.43 3.77 2.99
C LYS A 253 32.93 2.35 2.67
N LEU A 254 32.00 2.20 1.74
CA LEU A 254 31.46 0.97 1.17
C LEU A 254 31.97 0.84 -0.27
N ASP A 255 33.29 0.88 -0.41
CA ASP A 255 33.96 0.82 -1.69
C ASP A 255 33.92 -0.62 -2.24
N ALA A 256 32.93 -0.89 -3.09
CA ALA A 256 33.03 -1.68 -4.33
C ALA A 256 31.63 -1.91 -4.97
N SER A 257 31.58 -1.77 -6.29
CA SER A 257 30.76 -2.57 -7.23
C SER A 257 29.30 -2.18 -7.52
N CYS A 258 29.10 -1.31 -8.49
CA CYS A 258 28.03 -1.55 -9.45
C CYS A 258 28.60 -2.37 -10.61
N THR A 259 27.93 -3.48 -10.92
CA THR A 259 28.24 -4.28 -12.11
C THR A 259 27.00 -4.25 -12.98
N LEU A 260 27.18 -3.72 -14.19
CA LEU A 260 26.29 -3.97 -15.31
C LEU A 260 26.27 -5.50 -15.49
N ALA A 261 25.10 -6.13 -15.44
CA ALA A 261 25.01 -7.52 -15.83
C ALA A 261 25.52 -7.65 -17.28
N GLN A 262 26.09 -8.80 -17.65
CA GLN A 262 26.69 -9.00 -18.98
C GLN A 262 25.70 -8.77 -20.15
N ASP A 263 24.40 -8.67 -19.85
CA ASP A 263 23.31 -8.40 -20.79
C ASP A 263 22.91 -6.91 -20.91
N GLY A 264 23.62 -5.99 -20.23
CA GLY A 264 23.34 -4.55 -20.29
C GLY A 264 22.16 -4.09 -19.44
N THR A 265 21.56 -4.97 -18.61
CA THR A 265 20.48 -4.58 -17.70
C THR A 265 21.04 -3.94 -16.42
N LEU A 266 20.48 -2.78 -16.06
CA LEU A 266 20.81 -2.07 -14.82
C LEU A 266 19.91 -2.61 -13.70
N SER A 267 20.47 -3.37 -12.76
CA SER A 267 19.69 -3.93 -11.66
C SER A 267 19.51 -2.92 -10.53
N VAL A 268 18.32 -2.28 -10.46
CA VAL A 268 17.91 -1.40 -9.34
C VAL A 268 17.90 -2.14 -7.99
N SER A 269 17.82 -3.48 -8.01
CA SER A 269 17.90 -4.31 -6.79
C SER A 269 19.15 -3.96 -5.96
N ASN A 270 20.29 -3.70 -6.62
CA ASN A 270 21.56 -3.45 -5.96
C ASN A 270 21.54 -2.26 -5.01
N VAL A 271 20.81 -1.18 -5.35
CA VAL A 271 20.72 0.00 -4.46
C VAL A 271 19.86 -0.32 -3.25
N THR A 272 18.69 -0.95 -3.46
CA THR A 272 17.79 -1.32 -2.34
C THR A 272 18.40 -2.38 -1.43
N ASP A 273 19.11 -3.37 -1.99
CA ASP A 273 19.85 -4.39 -1.24
C ASP A 273 20.95 -3.78 -0.37
N ARG A 274 21.68 -2.79 -0.91
CA ARG A 274 22.72 -2.06 -0.16
C ARG A 274 22.14 -1.19 0.93
N VAL A 275 21.04 -0.48 0.66
CA VAL A 275 20.36 0.32 1.69
C VAL A 275 19.90 -0.57 2.83
N LYS A 276 19.32 -1.73 2.51
CA LYS A 276 18.97 -2.76 3.49
C LYS A 276 20.21 -3.22 4.28
N ASN A 277 21.27 -3.69 3.60
CA ASN A 277 22.45 -4.24 4.26
C ASN A 277 23.14 -3.17 5.12
N GLY A 278 23.29 -1.95 4.60
CA GLY A 278 23.86 -0.82 5.32
C GLY A 278 23.03 -0.39 6.52
N TRP A 279 21.70 -0.50 6.45
CA TRP A 279 20.82 -0.25 7.60
C TRP A 279 20.93 -1.36 8.65
N GLU A 280 20.94 -2.63 8.23
CA GLU A 280 21.09 -3.79 9.12
C GLU A 280 22.47 -3.86 9.80
N GLU A 281 23.50 -3.30 9.15
CA GLU A 281 24.86 -3.16 9.70
C GLU A 281 25.03 -1.90 10.57
N SER A 282 24.16 -0.90 10.39
CA SER A 282 24.25 0.38 11.10
C SER A 282 23.73 0.30 12.53
N LEU A 283 24.43 0.97 13.44
CA LEU A 283 23.98 1.16 14.84
C LEU A 283 22.78 2.11 14.95
N LEU A 284 22.50 2.90 13.90
CA LEU A 284 21.46 3.93 13.93
C LEU A 284 20.05 3.36 14.00
N GLY A 285 19.80 2.19 13.40
CA GLY A 285 18.47 1.60 13.37
C GLY A 285 17.96 1.11 14.73
N GLY A 286 18.83 1.02 15.73
CA GLY A 286 18.49 0.46 17.05
C GLY A 286 18.30 1.51 18.12
N LEU A 287 18.77 2.73 17.88
CA LEU A 287 18.71 3.81 18.85
C LEU A 287 17.28 4.28 19.03
N THR A 288 16.85 4.38 20.29
CA THR A 288 15.58 5.04 20.61
C THR A 288 15.73 6.56 20.56
N SER A 289 14.63 7.29 20.37
CA SER A 289 14.65 8.77 20.29
C SER A 289 15.28 9.42 21.53
N ASP A 290 15.22 8.74 22.69
CA ASP A 290 15.75 9.24 23.96
C ASP A 290 17.27 9.03 24.08
N GLU A 291 17.86 8.14 23.26
CA GLU A 291 19.29 7.81 23.27
C GLU A 291 20.09 8.59 22.23
N MET A 292 19.44 9.31 21.32
CA MET A 292 20.11 10.06 20.26
C MET A 292 20.60 11.43 20.76
N THR A 293 21.88 11.72 20.55
CA THR A 293 22.37 13.11 20.66
C THR A 293 21.74 13.97 19.55
N PRO A 294 21.63 15.31 19.71
CA PRO A 294 21.04 16.17 18.69
C PRO A 294 21.71 16.04 17.31
N GLU A 295 23.02 15.78 17.28
CA GLU A 295 23.78 15.55 16.05
C GLU A 295 23.40 14.22 15.37
N ILE A 296 23.27 13.14 16.16
CA ILE A 296 22.82 11.83 15.66
C ILE A 296 21.36 11.92 15.20
N GLN A 297 20.52 12.67 15.92
CA GLN A 297 19.13 12.91 15.54
C GLN A 297 19.03 13.64 14.19
N ALA A 298 19.85 14.67 13.98
CA ALA A 298 19.92 15.38 12.70
C ALA A 298 20.40 14.46 11.56
N LEU A 299 21.44 13.65 11.80
CA LEU A 299 21.93 12.67 10.83
C LEU A 299 20.88 11.59 10.51
N SER A 300 20.24 11.02 11.54
CA SER A 300 19.16 10.03 11.41
C SER A 300 17.98 10.60 10.62
N THR A 301 17.59 11.84 10.90
CA THR A 301 16.55 12.56 10.16
C THR A 301 16.90 12.69 8.67
N ASN A 302 18.16 13.01 8.36
CA ASN A 302 18.62 13.10 6.96
C ASN A 302 18.59 11.73 6.27
N ILE A 303 19.11 10.68 6.91
CA ILE A 303 19.10 9.30 6.36
C ILE A 303 17.66 8.84 6.14
N TRP A 304 16.79 9.07 7.12
CA TRP A 304 15.38 8.70 7.02
C TRP A 304 14.67 9.48 5.90
N THR A 305 14.99 10.76 5.73
CA THR A 305 14.48 11.55 4.60
C THR A 305 14.93 10.95 3.27
N THR A 306 16.20 10.57 3.14
CA THR A 306 16.72 9.89 1.93
C THR A 306 16.02 8.56 1.68
N PHE A 307 15.81 7.74 2.71
CA PHE A 307 15.10 6.47 2.60
C PHE A 307 13.66 6.64 2.15
N LYS A 308 12.94 7.63 2.70
CA LYS A 308 11.60 7.98 2.22
C LYS A 308 11.62 8.45 0.77
N THR A 309 12.53 9.35 0.41
CA THR A 309 12.66 9.82 -0.97
C THR A 309 12.90 8.64 -1.91
N MET A 310 13.77 7.71 -1.54
CA MET A 310 14.03 6.52 -2.35
C MET A 310 12.79 5.61 -2.47
N LEU A 311 12.10 5.34 -1.36
CA LEU A 311 10.84 4.58 -1.39
C LEU A 311 9.81 5.26 -2.31
N PHE A 312 9.61 6.57 -2.15
CA PHE A 312 8.67 7.34 -2.96
C PHE A 312 9.07 7.38 -4.43
N SER A 313 10.35 7.55 -4.76
CA SER A 313 10.83 7.50 -6.14
C SER A 313 10.61 6.11 -6.75
N VAL A 314 10.96 5.03 -6.04
CA VAL A 314 10.76 3.65 -6.51
C VAL A 314 9.27 3.38 -6.74
N VAL A 315 8.41 3.79 -5.80
CA VAL A 315 6.95 3.63 -5.91
C VAL A 315 6.41 4.41 -7.10
N MET A 316 6.69 5.72 -7.19
CA MET A 316 6.15 6.56 -8.26
C MET A 316 6.62 6.10 -9.65
N ILE A 317 7.92 5.80 -9.81
CA ILE A 317 8.45 5.33 -11.09
C ILE A 317 7.89 3.94 -11.44
N SER A 318 7.91 3.00 -10.49
CA SER A 318 7.40 1.64 -10.74
C SER A 318 5.92 1.66 -11.07
N LYS A 319 5.13 2.53 -10.42
CA LYS A 319 3.71 2.70 -10.69
C LYS A 319 3.46 3.06 -12.15
N GLU A 320 4.04 4.17 -12.62
CA GLU A 320 3.81 4.67 -13.97
C GLU A 320 4.30 3.66 -15.02
N VAL A 321 5.45 3.02 -14.77
CA VAL A 321 6.01 1.99 -15.67
C VAL A 321 5.10 0.74 -15.73
N LEU A 322 4.66 0.23 -14.58
CA LEU A 322 3.79 -0.95 -14.52
C LEU A 322 2.40 -0.67 -15.11
N GLN A 323 1.89 0.56 -14.99
CA GLN A 323 0.59 0.93 -15.57
C GLN A 323 0.64 0.88 -17.10
N GLU A 324 1.70 1.40 -17.71
CA GLU A 324 1.88 1.32 -19.15
C GLU A 324 2.20 -0.11 -19.62
N ALA A 325 2.93 -0.90 -18.82
CA ALA A 325 3.31 -2.27 -19.16
C ALA A 325 2.11 -3.21 -19.37
N VAL A 326 0.97 -2.96 -18.70
CA VAL A 326 -0.28 -3.72 -18.88
C VAL A 326 -0.81 -3.62 -20.31
N TYR A 327 -0.57 -2.50 -21.00
CA TYR A 327 -1.08 -2.26 -22.35
C TYR A 327 -0.14 -2.75 -23.46
N VAL A 328 1.09 -3.17 -23.12
CA VAL A 328 2.03 -3.68 -24.13
C VAL A 328 1.70 -5.13 -24.44
N SER A 329 1.38 -5.38 -25.72
CA SER A 329 1.03 -6.72 -26.18
C SER A 329 2.16 -7.73 -25.93
N PRO A 330 1.86 -8.95 -25.41
CA PRO A 330 2.86 -9.99 -25.17
C PRO A 330 3.71 -10.34 -26.41
N THR A 331 3.16 -10.21 -27.62
CA THR A 331 3.87 -10.46 -28.88
C THR A 331 5.00 -9.46 -29.16
N SER A 332 4.97 -8.27 -28.56
CA SER A 332 6.03 -7.26 -28.72
C SER A 332 7.34 -7.64 -28.00
N TYR A 333 7.29 -8.64 -27.13
CA TYR A 333 8.44 -9.10 -26.33
C TYR A 333 9.16 -10.31 -26.93
N GLN A 334 8.94 -10.62 -28.21
CA GLN A 334 9.75 -11.65 -28.86
C GLN A 334 11.24 -11.28 -28.77
N PRO A 335 12.11 -12.26 -28.45
CA PRO A 335 13.55 -12.03 -28.40
C PRO A 335 13.98 -11.43 -29.73
N SER A 336 14.62 -10.26 -29.65
CA SER A 336 15.20 -9.61 -30.82
C SER A 336 16.24 -10.56 -31.43
N PHE A 337 16.47 -10.44 -32.73
CA PHE A 337 17.43 -11.29 -33.45
C PHE A 337 18.87 -11.16 -32.93
N ASP A 338 19.18 -10.15 -32.10
CA ASP A 338 20.51 -9.93 -31.51
C ASP A 338 20.75 -10.67 -30.18
N GLY A 339 19.73 -11.35 -29.64
CA GLY A 339 19.83 -12.11 -28.39
C GLY A 339 19.62 -11.28 -27.11
N SER A 340 19.37 -9.96 -27.21
CA SER A 340 18.92 -9.14 -26.09
C SER A 340 17.48 -9.51 -25.72
N LYS A 341 17.30 -9.98 -24.49
CA LYS A 341 15.96 -10.27 -23.96
C LYS A 341 15.28 -8.95 -23.65
N ASN A 342 14.20 -8.64 -24.38
CA ASN A 342 13.29 -7.57 -23.97
C ASN A 342 12.73 -7.92 -22.58
N THR A 343 12.82 -6.98 -21.64
CA THR A 343 12.32 -7.15 -20.27
C THR A 343 10.81 -7.36 -20.30
N ALA A 344 10.32 -8.52 -19.87
CA ALA A 344 8.89 -8.78 -19.83
C ALA A 344 8.23 -7.95 -18.70
N PRO A 345 6.92 -7.63 -18.78
CA PRO A 345 6.21 -6.98 -17.69
C PRO A 345 6.30 -7.74 -16.36
N SER A 346 6.36 -9.08 -16.40
CA SER A 346 6.59 -9.92 -15.22
C SER A 346 7.96 -9.69 -14.58
N ASP A 347 9.01 -9.44 -15.38
CA ASP A 347 10.36 -9.15 -14.88
C ASP A 347 10.39 -7.77 -14.20
N LEU A 348 9.70 -6.78 -14.76
CA LEU A 348 9.52 -5.46 -14.13
C LEU A 348 8.73 -5.58 -12.82
N ALA A 349 7.65 -6.34 -12.80
CA ALA A 349 6.87 -6.61 -11.60
C ALA A 349 7.71 -7.27 -10.50
N LEU A 350 8.51 -8.29 -10.84
CA LEU A 350 9.42 -8.93 -9.90
C LEU A 350 10.50 -7.99 -9.40
N LEU A 351 11.06 -7.14 -10.26
CA LEU A 351 12.03 -6.12 -9.85
C LEU A 351 11.42 -5.13 -8.87
N THR A 352 10.18 -4.66 -9.13
CA THR A 352 9.43 -3.80 -8.22
C THR A 352 9.18 -4.50 -6.89
N LEU A 353 8.68 -5.74 -6.89
CA LEU A 353 8.40 -6.49 -5.66
C LEU A 353 9.67 -6.78 -4.84
N ARG A 354 10.80 -7.08 -5.49
CA ARG A 354 12.11 -7.21 -4.81
C ARG A 354 12.58 -5.89 -4.22
N SER A 355 12.41 -4.79 -4.96
CA SER A 355 12.77 -3.46 -4.46
C SER A 355 11.93 -3.10 -3.23
N LEU A 356 10.61 -3.31 -3.28
CA LEU A 356 9.72 -3.10 -2.15
C LEU A 356 10.02 -4.03 -0.97
N TYR A 357 10.37 -5.30 -1.23
CA TYR A 357 10.81 -6.24 -0.20
C TYR A 357 12.05 -5.73 0.55
N ASN A 358 13.04 -5.20 -0.18
CA ASN A 358 14.24 -4.62 0.43
C ASN A 358 13.96 -3.34 1.22
N LEU A 359 12.93 -2.58 0.82
CA LEU A 359 12.47 -1.37 1.51
C LEU A 359 11.34 -1.64 2.51
N SER A 360 11.03 -2.91 2.79
CA SER A 360 9.92 -3.30 3.67
C SER A 360 10.05 -2.71 5.07
N PHE A 361 11.27 -2.56 5.60
CA PHE A 361 11.50 -1.89 6.89
C PHE A 361 11.12 -0.41 6.87
N ILE A 362 11.22 0.28 5.73
CA ILE A 362 10.75 1.65 5.57
C ILE A 362 9.23 1.65 5.42
N ILE A 363 8.70 0.72 4.60
CA ILE A 363 7.27 0.55 4.37
C ILE A 363 6.51 0.26 5.68
N TYR A 364 7.12 -0.53 6.58
CA TYR A 364 6.57 -0.87 7.89
C TYR A 364 6.29 0.38 8.74
N GLU A 365 7.17 1.39 8.71
CA GLU A 365 6.95 2.67 9.41
C GLU A 365 5.78 3.49 8.83
N PHE A 366 5.31 3.15 7.63
CA PHE A 366 4.08 3.69 7.02
C PHE A 366 2.87 2.78 7.21
N GLY A 367 2.94 1.82 8.15
CA GLY A 367 1.87 0.86 8.44
C GLY A 367 1.96 -0.42 7.60
N GLY A 368 3.03 -0.65 6.85
CA GLY A 368 3.15 -1.84 6.03
C GLY A 368 2.24 -1.80 4.80
N VAL A 369 2.19 -2.91 4.06
CA VAL A 369 1.32 -3.04 2.88
C VAL A 369 -0.08 -3.50 3.27
N ALA A 370 -0.20 -4.25 4.37
CA ALA A 370 -1.45 -4.88 4.82
C ALA A 370 -2.32 -3.96 5.71
N SER A 371 -1.73 -3.07 6.53
CA SER A 371 -2.52 -2.19 7.43
C SER A 371 -3.36 -1.12 6.68
N LEU A 372 -3.27 -1.07 5.36
CA LEU A 372 -3.96 -0.12 4.47
C LEU A 372 -5.41 -0.51 4.14
N VAL A 373 -5.95 -1.57 4.75
CA VAL A 373 -7.31 -2.08 4.48
C VAL A 373 -8.35 -1.50 5.45
N SER A 374 -7.93 -0.93 6.59
CA SER A 374 -8.82 -0.17 7.48
C SER A 374 -9.14 1.19 6.85
N ALA A 375 -10.12 1.20 5.94
CA ALA A 375 -10.55 2.38 5.17
C ALA A 375 -10.87 3.61 6.03
N ASP A 376 -11.26 3.41 7.28
CA ASP A 376 -11.65 4.48 8.20
C ASP A 376 -10.49 5.30 8.79
N GLN A 377 -9.23 4.86 8.68
CA GLN A 377 -8.11 5.62 9.27
C GLN A 377 -7.26 6.42 8.28
N GLY A 378 -7.56 6.40 6.97
CA GLY A 378 -6.94 7.30 5.97
C GLY A 378 -5.40 7.31 5.96
N GLY A 379 -4.77 6.29 6.54
CA GLY A 379 -3.49 6.44 7.21
C GLY A 379 -2.29 5.94 6.44
N GLY A 380 -2.41 5.61 5.16
CA GLY A 380 -1.21 5.19 4.45
C GLY A 380 -1.18 5.38 2.96
N PHE A 381 0.00 5.06 2.44
CA PHE A 381 0.50 5.58 1.18
C PHE A 381 -0.21 4.89 0.00
N LYS A 382 -1.25 5.54 -0.53
CA LYS A 382 -2.13 5.03 -1.59
C LYS A 382 -1.34 4.57 -2.81
N GLU A 383 -0.32 5.33 -3.20
CA GLU A 383 0.51 5.05 -4.35
C GLU A 383 1.35 3.78 -4.16
N LEU A 384 1.83 3.50 -2.95
CA LEU A 384 2.53 2.24 -2.64
C LEU A 384 1.59 1.05 -2.76
N LYS A 385 0.35 1.17 -2.27
CA LYS A 385 -0.68 0.14 -2.40
C LYS A 385 -0.94 -0.15 -3.88
N GLU A 386 -1.25 0.89 -4.65
CA GLU A 386 -1.51 0.78 -6.08
C GLU A 386 -0.32 0.12 -6.80
N THR A 387 0.92 0.52 -6.49
CA THR A 387 2.13 -0.05 -7.10
C THR A 387 2.34 -1.52 -6.74
N PHE A 388 2.14 -1.89 -5.47
CA PHE A 388 2.29 -3.26 -4.99
C PHE A 388 1.28 -4.21 -5.65
N TYR A 389 0.00 -3.86 -5.63
CA TYR A 389 -1.04 -4.69 -6.24
C TYR A 389 -0.92 -4.71 -7.76
N LEU A 390 -0.56 -3.59 -8.39
CA LEU A 390 -0.31 -3.57 -9.83
C LEU A 390 0.88 -4.44 -10.23
N ALA A 391 1.93 -4.53 -9.41
CA ALA A 391 3.03 -5.45 -9.64
C ALA A 391 2.56 -6.91 -9.54
N LEU A 392 1.77 -7.24 -8.53
CA LEU A 392 1.18 -8.58 -8.38
C LEU A 392 0.21 -8.93 -9.52
N ASP A 393 -0.60 -7.98 -9.98
CA ASP A 393 -1.52 -8.13 -11.10
C ASP A 393 -0.77 -8.33 -12.42
N ASN A 394 0.33 -7.62 -12.64
CA ASN A 394 1.19 -7.86 -13.82
C ASN A 394 1.86 -9.24 -13.75
N LEU A 395 2.23 -9.68 -12.55
CA LEU A 395 2.85 -11.00 -12.33
C LEU A 395 1.85 -12.15 -12.51
N THR A 396 0.60 -11.97 -12.08
CA THR A 396 -0.45 -13.01 -12.11
C THR A 396 -1.35 -12.94 -13.35
N GLY A 397 -1.65 -11.75 -13.86
CA GLY A 397 -2.53 -11.52 -15.01
C GLY A 397 -2.02 -12.16 -16.30
N GLN A 398 -0.69 -12.28 -16.46
CA GLN A 398 -0.10 -13.03 -17.57
C GLN A 398 -0.33 -14.54 -17.47
N LEU A 399 -0.55 -15.10 -16.28
CA LEU A 399 -0.84 -16.53 -16.10
C LEU A 399 -2.28 -16.87 -16.50
N LEU A 400 -3.23 -15.95 -16.32
CA LEU A 400 -4.64 -16.18 -16.65
C LEU A 400 -4.92 -16.16 -18.16
N LEU A 401 -4.11 -15.43 -18.93
CA LEU A 401 -4.25 -15.36 -20.40
C LEU A 401 -3.61 -16.55 -21.12
N ASP A 402 -2.62 -17.20 -20.51
CA ASP A 402 -1.90 -18.36 -21.06
C ASP A 402 -2.53 -19.70 -20.63
N ALA A 403 -3.86 -19.77 -20.50
CA ALA A 403 -4.55 -21.01 -20.12
C ALA A 403 -4.36 -22.16 -21.14
N ASP A 404 -3.87 -21.86 -22.35
CA ASP A 404 -3.28 -22.87 -23.24
C ASP A 404 -1.88 -23.23 -22.70
N ASP A 405 -1.75 -24.45 -22.17
CA ASP A 405 -0.64 -25.04 -21.40
C ASP A 405 0.74 -25.08 -22.11
N GLN A 406 0.95 -24.29 -23.17
CA GLN A 406 2.16 -24.27 -23.99
C GLN A 406 3.34 -23.49 -23.39
N LEU A 407 3.16 -22.74 -22.29
CA LEU A 407 4.23 -21.95 -21.65
C LEU A 407 4.41 -22.27 -20.14
N PRO A 408 4.88 -23.48 -19.77
CA PRO A 408 5.14 -23.89 -18.38
C PRO A 408 6.15 -23.01 -17.63
N GLY A 409 6.88 -22.13 -18.32
CA GLY A 409 7.90 -21.27 -17.72
C GLY A 409 7.37 -20.18 -16.78
N ARG A 410 6.16 -19.66 -16.99
CA ARG A 410 5.67 -18.48 -16.23
C ARG A 410 5.19 -18.82 -14.83
N ARG A 411 4.39 -19.89 -14.67
CA ARG A 411 4.01 -20.40 -13.34
C ARG A 411 5.26 -20.76 -12.53
N SER A 412 6.24 -21.36 -13.20
CA SER A 412 7.54 -21.65 -12.61
C SER A 412 8.28 -20.39 -12.13
N GLN A 413 8.08 -19.22 -12.75
CA GLN A 413 8.71 -17.97 -12.33
C GLN A 413 8.11 -17.45 -11.01
N VAL A 414 6.77 -17.45 -10.90
CA VAL A 414 6.08 -17.08 -9.66
C VAL A 414 6.45 -18.04 -8.52
N GLU A 415 6.41 -19.35 -8.78
CA GLU A 415 6.80 -20.35 -7.78
C GLU A 415 8.28 -20.27 -7.39
N ALA A 416 9.17 -20.01 -8.35
CA ALA A 416 10.59 -19.80 -8.07
C ALA A 416 10.81 -18.58 -7.20
N TRP A 417 10.11 -17.48 -7.47
CA TRP A 417 10.18 -16.29 -6.65
C TRP A 417 9.59 -16.51 -5.25
N THR A 418 8.41 -17.14 -5.14
CA THR A 418 7.83 -17.51 -3.84
C THR A 418 8.77 -18.40 -3.03
N ARG A 419 9.41 -19.38 -3.67
CA ARG A 419 10.43 -20.22 -3.05
C ARG A 419 11.62 -19.40 -2.55
N GLU A 420 12.13 -18.49 -3.39
CA GLU A 420 13.26 -17.61 -3.06
C GLU A 420 12.95 -16.77 -1.82
N ILE A 421 11.83 -16.04 -1.80
CA ILE A 421 11.47 -15.16 -0.67
C ILE A 421 11.16 -15.97 0.60
N CYS A 422 10.57 -17.16 0.48
CA CYS A 422 10.36 -18.07 1.59
C CYS A 422 11.68 -18.57 2.19
N ALA A 423 12.64 -18.93 1.34
CA ALA A 423 13.97 -19.35 1.78
C ALA A 423 14.73 -18.21 2.49
N GLN A 424 14.60 -16.97 2.02
CA GLN A 424 15.18 -15.80 2.70
C GLN A 424 14.59 -15.58 4.10
N ILE A 425 13.30 -15.83 4.31
CA ILE A 425 12.70 -15.76 5.65
C ILE A 425 13.21 -16.89 6.54
N ARG A 426 13.24 -18.13 6.05
CA ARG A 426 13.70 -19.27 6.86
C ARG A 426 15.14 -19.13 7.31
N THR A 427 16.01 -18.59 6.46
CA THR A 427 17.42 -18.36 6.82
C THR A 427 17.60 -17.22 7.83
N THR A 428 16.64 -16.29 7.90
CA THR A 428 16.69 -15.15 8.82
C THR A 428 15.93 -15.39 10.12
N MET A 429 14.97 -16.33 10.15
CA MET A 429 14.35 -16.77 11.39
C MET A 429 15.36 -17.58 12.21
N PRO A 430 15.75 -17.12 13.42
CA PRO A 430 16.55 -17.96 14.29
C PRO A 430 15.76 -19.23 14.55
N VAL A 431 16.37 -20.39 14.31
CA VAL A 431 15.83 -21.69 14.73
C VAL A 431 15.87 -21.70 16.26
N GLN A 432 14.98 -20.96 16.90
CA GLN A 432 14.69 -21.11 18.31
C GLN A 432 13.96 -22.44 18.45
N SER A 433 14.74 -23.51 18.60
CA SER A 433 14.37 -24.84 19.13
C SER A 433 12.88 -25.23 19.14
N VAL A 434 12.17 -25.16 18.02
CA VAL A 434 10.80 -25.69 17.92
C VAL A 434 10.79 -27.22 18.12
N HIS A 435 11.95 -27.88 18.02
CA HIS A 435 12.10 -29.28 18.42
C HIS A 435 12.11 -29.54 19.93
N ALA A 436 12.19 -28.53 20.80
CA ALA A 436 12.16 -28.74 22.26
C ALA A 436 10.74 -28.80 22.85
N SER A 437 9.69 -28.51 22.08
CA SER A 437 8.32 -28.50 22.59
C SER A 437 7.57 -29.84 22.44
N PHE A 438 8.19 -30.85 21.82
CA PHE A 438 7.61 -32.20 21.71
C PHE A 438 8.26 -33.25 22.63
N GLU A 439 9.37 -32.94 23.30
CA GLU A 439 9.95 -33.81 24.33
C GLU A 439 10.48 -33.01 25.51
N CYS A 440 10.15 -33.50 26.72
CA CYS A 440 10.74 -33.14 28.02
C CYS A 440 10.08 -32.01 28.81
N GLY A 441 9.11 -32.42 29.64
CA GLY A 441 8.84 -31.77 30.90
C GLY A 441 10.02 -31.91 31.88
N THR A 442 10.04 -31.00 32.85
CA THR A 442 10.97 -30.91 34.00
C THR A 442 12.29 -30.18 33.70
N LEU A 443 12.41 -28.93 34.16
CA LEU A 443 13.59 -28.51 34.92
C LEU A 443 13.34 -27.20 35.71
N THR A 444 13.80 -27.27 36.95
CA THR A 444 13.46 -26.43 38.08
C THR A 444 14.38 -25.21 38.18
N ARG A 445 13.82 -24.14 38.76
CA ARG A 445 14.48 -22.94 39.30
C ARG A 445 15.84 -23.22 39.98
N LEU A 446 16.82 -22.37 39.72
CA LEU A 446 17.79 -21.86 40.71
C LEU A 446 18.49 -20.61 40.14
N ARG A 447 18.15 -19.43 40.68
CA ARG A 447 18.88 -18.18 40.48
C ARG A 447 19.27 -17.69 41.86
N ASP A 448 20.57 -17.74 42.15
CA ASP A 448 21.12 -17.20 43.40
C ASP A 448 22.18 -16.14 43.11
N ASN A 449 22.21 -15.16 44.00
CA ASN A 449 22.84 -13.86 43.84
C ASN A 449 24.33 -13.86 44.19
N SER A 450 25.15 -13.15 43.41
CA SER A 450 26.37 -12.52 43.93
C SER A 450 26.69 -11.24 43.15
N LYS A 451 26.54 -10.10 43.84
CA LYS A 451 27.00 -8.78 43.43
C LYS A 451 28.48 -8.63 43.83
N GLU A 452 29.36 -8.42 42.86
CA GLU A 452 30.59 -7.66 43.08
C GLU A 452 30.73 -6.59 42.00
N MET A 453 30.84 -5.34 42.46
CA MET A 453 30.90 -4.13 41.66
C MET A 453 32.37 -3.70 41.58
N VAL A 454 33.06 -4.13 40.52
CA VAL A 454 34.35 -3.58 40.12
C VAL A 454 34.12 -2.58 39.00
N ILE A 455 34.45 -1.32 39.24
CA ILE A 455 34.43 -0.24 38.25
C ILE A 455 35.64 -0.44 37.34
N SER A 456 35.43 -1.25 36.30
CA SER A 456 36.27 -1.33 35.11
C SER A 456 35.41 -0.81 33.96
N THR A 457 35.92 0.17 33.21
CA THR A 457 35.41 0.53 31.89
C THR A 457 35.48 -0.72 31.00
N GLY A 458 34.40 -1.50 31.00
CA GLY A 458 34.37 -2.90 30.57
C GLY A 458 32.96 -3.32 30.11
N PRO A 459 32.77 -4.61 29.78
CA PRO A 459 31.84 -5.25 28.81
C PRO A 459 30.36 -4.79 28.68
N ARG A 460 29.87 -3.88 29.54
CA ARG A 460 28.51 -3.32 29.48
C ARG A 460 28.23 -2.46 28.24
N ALA A 461 29.19 -1.66 27.76
CA ALA A 461 29.00 -0.86 26.54
C ALA A 461 28.87 -1.75 25.28
N MET A 462 29.64 -2.84 25.22
CA MET A 462 29.54 -3.86 24.15
C MET A 462 28.23 -4.64 24.22
N ALA A 463 27.74 -4.95 25.43
CA ALA A 463 26.44 -5.60 25.61
C ALA A 463 25.27 -4.70 25.15
N GLY A 464 25.34 -3.39 25.39
CA GLY A 464 24.36 -2.42 24.89
C GLY A 464 24.31 -2.35 23.36
N LEU A 465 25.48 -2.25 22.72
CA LEU A 465 25.60 -2.25 21.25
C LEU A 465 25.05 -3.54 20.61
N HIS A 466 25.30 -4.69 21.23
CA HIS A 466 24.76 -5.97 20.76
C HIS A 466 23.23 -6.02 20.86
N ASN A 467 22.65 -5.49 21.96
CA ASN A 467 21.20 -5.43 22.13
C ASN A 467 20.54 -4.54 21.07
N LEU A 468 21.08 -3.34 20.84
CA LEU A 468 20.59 -2.42 19.82
C LEU A 468 20.61 -3.06 18.42
N ARG A 469 21.74 -3.67 18.03
CA ARG A 469 21.85 -4.39 16.75
C ARG A 469 20.84 -5.52 16.62
N THR A 470 20.60 -6.25 17.71
CA THR A 470 19.60 -7.33 17.73
C THR A 470 18.20 -6.78 17.49
N GLN A 471 17.86 -5.63 18.08
CA GLN A 471 16.55 -4.99 17.89
C GLN A 471 16.33 -4.52 16.45
N VAL A 472 17.32 -3.91 15.79
CA VAL A 472 17.22 -3.50 14.37
C VAL A 472 16.96 -4.69 13.48
N LEU A 473 17.73 -5.76 13.66
CA LEU A 473 17.63 -6.97 12.87
C LEU A 473 16.27 -7.64 13.08
N VAL A 474 15.79 -7.68 14.32
CA VAL A 474 14.45 -8.21 14.64
C VAL A 474 13.37 -7.38 13.94
N HIS A 475 13.46 -6.05 13.99
CA HIS A 475 12.49 -5.17 13.33
C HIS A 475 12.51 -5.33 11.79
N CYS A 476 13.68 -5.31 11.17
CA CYS A 476 13.80 -5.50 9.71
C CYS A 476 13.29 -6.86 9.27
N ARG A 477 13.54 -7.92 10.06
CA ARG A 477 13.02 -9.27 9.80
C ARG A 477 11.49 -9.29 9.91
N ARG A 478 10.91 -8.66 10.93
CA ARG A 478 9.45 -8.54 11.09
C ARG A 478 8.79 -7.90 9.88
N ALA A 479 9.32 -6.75 9.45
CA ALA A 479 8.82 -6.03 8.29
C ALA A 479 8.88 -6.87 7.00
N LYS A 480 9.98 -7.58 6.77
CA LYS A 480 10.13 -8.50 5.63
C LYS A 480 9.15 -9.67 5.68
N THR A 481 9.00 -10.28 6.86
CA THR A 481 8.07 -11.40 7.05
C THR A 481 6.64 -10.97 6.75
N ALA A 482 6.20 -9.83 7.29
CA ALA A 482 4.88 -9.27 7.00
C ALA A 482 4.70 -8.98 5.49
N PHE A 483 5.68 -8.33 4.85
CA PHE A 483 5.65 -8.04 3.41
C PHE A 483 5.52 -9.31 2.55
N VAL A 484 6.30 -10.35 2.86
CA VAL A 484 6.26 -11.61 2.11
C VAL A 484 4.96 -12.36 2.35
N LEU A 485 4.42 -12.38 3.57
CA LEU A 485 3.13 -13.00 3.83
C LEU A 485 2.00 -12.28 3.08
N ALA A 486 2.00 -10.94 3.08
CA ALA A 486 1.04 -10.15 2.29
C ALA A 486 1.18 -10.42 0.78
N THR A 487 2.39 -10.64 0.29
CA THR A 487 2.65 -11.03 -1.09
C THR A 487 2.10 -12.43 -1.39
N ILE A 488 2.44 -13.41 -0.54
CA ILE A 488 2.03 -14.81 -0.71
C ILE A 488 0.51 -14.94 -0.68
N GLU A 489 -0.17 -14.20 0.19
CA GLU A 489 -1.63 -14.15 0.28
C GLU A 489 -2.27 -13.92 -1.10
N GLN A 490 -1.74 -12.95 -1.86
CA GLN A 490 -2.25 -12.62 -3.20
C GLN A 490 -1.84 -13.63 -4.27
N LEU A 491 -0.74 -14.35 -4.06
CA LEU A 491 -0.25 -15.38 -4.98
C LEU A 491 -0.91 -16.75 -4.77
N ILE A 492 -1.63 -16.98 -3.66
CA ILE A 492 -2.25 -18.28 -3.37
C ILE A 492 -3.00 -18.89 -4.56
N PRO A 493 -3.84 -18.16 -5.33
CA PRO A 493 -4.61 -18.76 -6.43
C PRO A 493 -3.74 -19.35 -7.55
N VAL A 494 -2.49 -18.92 -7.69
CA VAL A 494 -1.58 -19.37 -8.77
C VAL A 494 -0.53 -20.38 -8.30
N LEU A 495 -0.39 -20.60 -6.99
CA LEU A 495 0.59 -21.53 -6.41
C LEU A 495 0.08 -22.98 -6.43
N SER A 496 0.98 -23.94 -6.70
CA SER A 496 0.65 -25.37 -6.57
C SER A 496 0.58 -25.84 -5.11
N ALA A 497 -0.11 -26.96 -4.85
CA ALA A 497 -0.05 -27.72 -3.59
C ALA A 497 1.36 -27.85 -3.03
N GLY A 498 2.28 -28.31 -3.88
CA GLY A 498 3.67 -28.55 -3.49
C GLY A 498 4.31 -27.25 -2.99
N SER A 499 4.09 -26.14 -3.71
CA SER A 499 4.59 -24.84 -3.27
C SER A 499 4.01 -24.39 -1.93
N LEU A 500 2.71 -24.59 -1.72
CA LEU A 500 2.05 -24.27 -0.45
C LEU A 500 2.59 -25.13 0.70
N GLN A 501 2.70 -26.45 0.49
CA GLN A 501 3.13 -27.40 1.51
C GLN A 501 4.62 -27.24 1.86
N ASP A 502 5.48 -27.12 0.85
CA ASP A 502 6.93 -27.17 1.04
C ASP A 502 7.50 -25.82 1.47
N TRP A 503 6.91 -24.71 1.03
CA TRP A 503 7.48 -23.36 1.21
C TRP A 503 6.63 -22.46 2.10
N VAL A 504 5.32 -22.36 1.86
CA VAL A 504 4.43 -21.41 2.53
C VAL A 504 4.06 -21.85 3.94
N LEU A 505 3.46 -23.04 4.09
CA LEU A 505 2.95 -23.52 5.38
C LEU A 505 4.02 -23.58 6.49
N PRO A 506 5.27 -24.02 6.23
CA PRO A 506 6.28 -24.05 7.28
C PRO A 506 6.74 -22.66 7.76
N ILE A 507 6.38 -21.58 7.05
CA ILE A 507 6.59 -20.21 7.51
C ILE A 507 5.36 -19.72 8.28
N CYS A 508 4.16 -19.97 7.77
CA CYS A 508 2.93 -19.49 8.41
C CYS A 508 2.69 -20.14 9.78
N LEU A 509 2.85 -21.46 9.89
CA LEU A 509 2.46 -22.20 11.10
C LEU A 509 3.19 -21.72 12.38
N PRO A 510 4.52 -21.55 12.40
CA PRO A 510 5.21 -21.01 13.57
C PRO A 510 4.77 -19.58 13.93
N ILE A 511 4.43 -18.76 12.94
CA ILE A 511 4.02 -17.37 13.15
C ILE A 511 2.62 -17.28 13.77
N LEU A 512 1.75 -18.27 13.54
CA LEU A 512 0.43 -18.33 14.17
C LEU A 512 0.48 -18.60 15.68
N GLU A 513 1.59 -19.16 16.16
CA GLU A 513 1.83 -19.39 17.59
C GLU A 513 2.40 -18.15 18.30
N ASP A 514 3.05 -17.26 17.54
CA ASP A 514 3.73 -16.06 18.03
C ASP A 514 2.93 -14.78 17.71
N ASP A 515 2.21 -14.27 18.71
CA ASP A 515 1.47 -13.01 18.61
C ASP A 515 2.28 -11.78 18.99
N GLU A 516 3.58 -11.93 19.32
CA GLU A 516 4.45 -10.79 19.64
C GLU A 516 4.56 -9.83 18.44
N HIS A 517 4.42 -10.36 17.22
CA HIS A 517 4.65 -9.63 15.97
C HIS A 517 3.33 -9.48 15.21
N ARG A 518 2.51 -8.54 15.69
CA ARG A 518 1.11 -8.40 15.30
C ARG A 518 0.87 -8.45 13.78
N GLU A 519 1.62 -7.70 12.98
CA GLU A 519 1.41 -7.64 11.53
C GLU A 519 1.75 -8.97 10.83
N ALA A 520 2.85 -9.62 11.21
CA ALA A 520 3.21 -10.93 10.67
C ALA A 520 2.21 -12.01 11.10
N TYR A 521 1.78 -11.98 12.36
CA TYR A 521 0.73 -12.84 12.92
C TYR A 521 -0.59 -12.70 12.14
N GLU A 522 -1.07 -11.47 11.92
CA GLU A 522 -2.29 -11.23 11.14
C GLU A 522 -2.12 -11.65 9.67
N SER A 523 -0.96 -11.35 9.07
CA SER A 523 -0.67 -11.74 7.67
C SER A 523 -0.62 -13.27 7.51
N ALA A 524 -0.11 -14.01 8.50
CA ALA A 524 -0.10 -15.47 8.47
C ALA A 524 -1.51 -16.06 8.51
N HIS A 525 -2.42 -15.45 9.30
CA HIS A 525 -3.84 -15.79 9.27
C HIS A 525 -4.44 -15.50 7.89
N SER A 526 -4.18 -14.33 7.30
CA SER A 526 -4.68 -13.98 5.97
C SER A 526 -4.23 -14.97 4.90
N VAL A 527 -2.95 -15.40 4.92
CA VAL A 527 -2.44 -16.43 4.00
C VAL A 527 -3.22 -17.75 4.14
N LEU A 528 -3.47 -18.22 5.36
CA LEU A 528 -4.25 -19.45 5.53
C LEU A 528 -5.70 -19.30 5.07
N LEU A 529 -6.32 -18.14 5.31
CA LEU A 529 -7.67 -17.85 4.82
C LEU A 529 -7.75 -17.74 3.31
N ALA A 530 -6.71 -17.21 2.66
CA ALA A 530 -6.58 -17.20 1.22
C ALA A 530 -6.47 -18.63 0.67
N ILE A 531 -5.72 -19.53 1.32
CA ILE A 531 -5.67 -20.96 0.97
C ILE A 531 -7.07 -21.57 1.02
N PHE A 532 -7.79 -21.44 2.15
CA PHE A 532 -9.13 -21.99 2.27
C PHE A 532 -10.12 -21.38 1.26
N SER A 533 -10.04 -20.08 1.01
CA SER A 533 -10.95 -19.39 0.08
C SER A 533 -10.72 -19.79 -1.37
N SER A 534 -9.46 -19.82 -1.82
CA SER A 534 -9.10 -20.24 -3.17
C SER A 534 -9.55 -21.68 -3.43
N ARG A 535 -9.30 -22.60 -2.48
CA ARG A 535 -9.72 -24.00 -2.66
C ARG A 535 -11.22 -24.19 -2.59
N ALA A 536 -11.92 -23.42 -1.75
CA ALA A 536 -13.38 -23.43 -1.74
C ALA A 536 -13.96 -22.98 -3.10
N GLN A 537 -13.36 -21.97 -3.73
CA GLN A 537 -13.76 -21.50 -5.06
C GLN A 537 -13.51 -22.57 -6.13
N ASP A 538 -12.34 -23.21 -6.14
CA ASP A 538 -12.01 -24.30 -7.06
C ASP A 538 -13.04 -25.44 -6.99
N LEU A 539 -13.43 -25.81 -5.76
CA LEU A 539 -14.42 -26.86 -5.49
C LEU A 539 -15.85 -26.49 -5.91
N LEU A 540 -16.18 -25.20 -5.93
CA LEU A 540 -17.49 -24.72 -6.36
C LEU A 540 -17.56 -24.48 -7.87
N ALA A 541 -16.43 -24.19 -8.51
CA ALA A 541 -16.34 -23.90 -9.94
C ALA A 541 -16.44 -25.15 -10.83
N THR A 542 -16.24 -26.36 -10.29
CA THR A 542 -16.37 -27.60 -11.07
C THR A 542 -17.80 -27.74 -11.63
N PRO A 543 -18.02 -27.59 -12.95
CA PRO A 543 -19.36 -27.60 -13.53
C PRO A 543 -19.95 -29.00 -13.39
N HIS A 544 -21.07 -29.09 -12.67
CA HIS A 544 -21.84 -30.34 -12.55
C HIS A 544 -22.70 -30.63 -13.80
N ASP A 545 -22.82 -29.67 -14.71
CA ASP A 545 -23.53 -29.80 -15.98
C ASP A 545 -22.54 -30.13 -17.11
N ILE A 546 -21.95 -31.33 -17.04
CA ILE A 546 -21.34 -31.93 -18.22
C ILE A 546 -22.50 -32.39 -19.11
N ASP A 547 -22.64 -31.75 -20.27
CA ASP A 547 -23.50 -32.22 -21.35
C ASP A 547 -23.30 -33.74 -21.52
N PRO A 548 -24.37 -34.56 -21.49
CA PRO A 548 -24.28 -36.02 -21.55
C PRO A 548 -23.71 -36.57 -22.87
N TYR A 549 -23.20 -35.72 -23.76
CA TYR A 549 -22.57 -36.09 -25.01
C TYR A 549 -21.04 -36.06 -24.86
N PRO A 550 -20.38 -37.24 -24.74
CA PRO A 550 -18.93 -37.31 -24.74
C PRO A 550 -18.39 -36.82 -26.09
N SER A 551 -17.72 -35.67 -26.07
CA SER A 551 -16.79 -35.29 -27.14
C SER A 551 -15.75 -36.40 -27.30
N ALA A 552 -15.63 -36.97 -28.50
CA ALA A 552 -14.83 -38.16 -28.79
C ALA A 552 -13.30 -37.94 -28.79
N ASN A 553 -12.81 -36.77 -28.36
CA ASN A 553 -11.39 -36.49 -28.31
C ASN A 553 -10.76 -37.13 -27.06
N SER A 554 -10.03 -38.22 -27.27
CA SER A 554 -9.29 -38.96 -26.25
C SER A 554 -8.17 -38.14 -25.58
N HIS A 555 -7.69 -37.08 -26.22
CA HIS A 555 -6.69 -36.17 -25.68
C HIS A 555 -7.24 -35.32 -24.51
N ASP A 556 -8.42 -34.73 -24.67
CA ASP A 556 -9.09 -33.91 -23.65
C ASP A 556 -9.39 -34.72 -22.38
N MET A 557 -9.57 -36.05 -22.49
CA MET A 557 -9.83 -36.92 -21.36
C MET A 557 -8.62 -37.06 -20.43
N LEU A 558 -7.41 -37.21 -20.98
CA LEU A 558 -6.17 -37.38 -20.21
C LEU A 558 -5.78 -36.08 -19.50
N GLU A 559 -5.99 -34.94 -20.14
CA GLU A 559 -5.73 -33.61 -19.59
C GLU A 559 -6.68 -33.31 -18.43
N ARG A 560 -7.99 -33.56 -18.62
CA ARG A 560 -8.99 -33.45 -17.53
C ARG A 560 -8.69 -34.38 -16.36
N GLN A 561 -8.15 -35.58 -16.61
CA GLN A 561 -7.79 -36.51 -15.54
C GLN A 561 -6.56 -36.04 -14.77
N SER A 562 -5.58 -35.46 -15.45
CA SER A 562 -4.38 -34.87 -14.83
C SER A 562 -4.73 -33.64 -13.99
N GLN A 563 -5.62 -32.77 -14.49
CA GLN A 563 -6.10 -31.60 -13.76
C GLN A 563 -6.91 -32.00 -12.51
N LYS A 564 -7.81 -32.99 -12.63
CA LYS A 564 -8.54 -33.57 -11.48
C LYS A 564 -7.60 -34.16 -10.42
N LEU A 565 -6.51 -34.79 -10.83
CA LEU A 565 -5.53 -35.34 -9.91
C LEU A 565 -4.80 -34.24 -9.14
N ALA A 566 -4.41 -33.15 -9.81
CA ALA A 566 -3.79 -31.98 -9.18
C ALA A 566 -4.73 -31.31 -8.16
N THR A 567 -6.00 -31.08 -8.52
CA THR A 567 -6.99 -30.47 -7.62
C THR A 567 -7.28 -31.35 -6.39
N ASN A 568 -7.20 -32.68 -6.53
CA ASN A 568 -7.36 -33.60 -5.41
C ASN A 568 -6.20 -33.52 -4.42
N ILE A 569 -4.96 -33.38 -4.89
CA ILE A 569 -3.79 -33.20 -4.03
C ILE A 569 -3.89 -31.87 -3.27
N ASP A 570 -4.27 -30.80 -3.96
CA ASP A 570 -4.49 -29.47 -3.39
C ASP A 570 -5.53 -29.48 -2.25
N THR A 571 -6.67 -30.13 -2.49
CA THR A 571 -7.77 -30.21 -1.52
C THR A 571 -7.36 -31.00 -0.27
N ASN A 572 -6.54 -32.03 -0.43
CA ASN A 572 -6.07 -32.86 0.67
C ASN A 572 -5.26 -32.05 1.70
N ILE A 573 -4.40 -31.13 1.24
CA ILE A 573 -3.59 -30.28 2.14
C ILE A 573 -4.51 -29.41 3.02
N ALA A 574 -5.48 -28.73 2.41
CA ALA A 574 -6.40 -27.86 3.15
C ALA A 574 -7.29 -28.67 4.13
N VAL A 575 -7.74 -29.86 3.73
CA VAL A 575 -8.48 -30.78 4.63
C VAL A 575 -7.63 -31.20 5.83
N ARG A 576 -6.34 -31.50 5.63
CA ARG A 576 -5.41 -31.86 6.71
C ARG A 576 -5.08 -30.68 7.64
N LEU A 577 -5.05 -29.46 7.10
CA LEU A 577 -4.77 -28.25 7.85
C LEU A 577 -5.96 -27.80 8.70
N LEU A 578 -7.18 -28.13 8.28
CA LEU A 578 -8.43 -27.66 8.88
C LEU A 578 -8.50 -27.85 10.41
N PRO A 579 -8.24 -29.05 10.97
CA PRO A 579 -8.38 -29.25 12.41
C PRO A 579 -7.39 -28.41 13.22
N LEU A 580 -6.15 -28.35 12.74
CA LEU A 580 -5.09 -27.56 13.34
C LEU A 580 -5.47 -26.06 13.35
N TYR A 581 -5.90 -25.54 12.20
CA TYR A 581 -6.24 -24.12 12.11
C TYR A 581 -7.50 -23.72 12.90
N THR A 582 -8.50 -24.61 12.97
CA THR A 582 -9.67 -24.43 13.85
C THR A 582 -9.24 -24.27 15.31
N SER A 583 -8.29 -25.09 15.77
CA SER A 583 -7.75 -24.97 17.13
C SER A 583 -7.01 -23.65 17.36
N TYR A 584 -6.22 -23.19 16.36
CA TYR A 584 -5.57 -21.89 16.41
C TYR A 584 -6.59 -20.75 16.48
N LEU A 585 -7.67 -20.75 15.68
CA LEU A 585 -8.68 -19.68 15.73
C LEU A 585 -9.40 -19.60 17.08
N ILE A 586 -9.69 -20.76 17.70
CA ILE A 586 -10.25 -20.81 19.05
C ILE A 586 -9.26 -20.22 20.06
N GLU A 587 -7.98 -20.55 19.98
CA GLU A 587 -6.94 -19.98 20.84
C GLU A 587 -6.72 -18.48 20.60
N SER A 588 -6.81 -18.05 19.34
CA SER A 588 -6.73 -16.66 18.88
C SER A 588 -7.91 -15.80 19.28
N SER A 589 -8.97 -16.40 19.86
CA SER A 589 -10.11 -15.66 20.41
C SER A 589 -9.89 -15.12 21.82
N ARG A 590 -8.72 -15.37 22.43
CA ARG A 590 -8.30 -14.74 23.69
C ARG A 590 -8.05 -13.23 23.53
N GLN A 591 -8.04 -12.49 24.65
CA GLN A 591 -7.83 -11.04 24.65
C GLN A 591 -6.42 -10.70 24.12
N GLY A 592 -6.31 -9.64 23.31
CA GLY A 592 -5.04 -9.20 22.74
C GLY A 592 -4.65 -9.84 21.40
N LYS A 593 -5.29 -10.95 21.00
CA LYS A 593 -5.10 -11.62 19.69
C LYS A 593 -6.05 -11.05 18.62
N LEU A 594 -6.51 -11.84 17.65
CA LEU A 594 -7.35 -11.35 16.53
C LEU A 594 -8.59 -10.59 17.01
N ASN A 595 -8.96 -9.50 16.36
CA ASN A 595 -10.19 -8.80 16.74
C ASN A 595 -11.45 -9.63 16.42
N VAL A 596 -12.59 -9.25 17.00
CA VAL A 596 -13.85 -10.03 16.87
C VAL A 596 -14.29 -10.18 15.41
N HIS A 597 -14.11 -9.13 14.61
CA HIS A 597 -14.47 -9.14 13.20
C HIS A 597 -13.58 -10.09 12.39
N GLN A 598 -12.25 -10.01 12.58
CA GLN A 598 -11.27 -10.92 11.99
C GLN A 598 -11.58 -12.38 12.33
N LEU A 599 -11.92 -12.67 13.58
CA LEU A 599 -12.30 -14.03 14.02
C LEU A 599 -13.56 -14.55 13.33
N ARG A 600 -14.61 -13.71 13.24
CA ARG A 600 -15.86 -14.06 12.56
C ARG A 600 -15.60 -14.40 11.08
N LEU A 601 -14.88 -13.52 10.39
CA LEU A 601 -14.51 -13.72 8.98
C LEU A 601 -13.66 -14.98 8.79
N ALA A 602 -12.65 -15.17 9.64
CA ALA A 602 -11.74 -16.29 9.57
C ALA A 602 -12.46 -17.62 9.76
N PHE A 603 -13.28 -17.72 10.81
CA PHE A 603 -13.97 -18.96 11.14
C PHE A 603 -15.08 -19.28 10.14
N SER A 604 -15.82 -18.26 9.67
CA SER A 604 -16.81 -18.43 8.60
C SER A 604 -16.17 -18.96 7.30
N THR A 605 -14.97 -18.46 6.95
CA THR A 605 -14.21 -18.93 5.78
C THR A 605 -13.79 -20.40 5.91
N VAL A 606 -13.33 -20.80 7.10
CA VAL A 606 -12.95 -22.20 7.41
C VAL A 606 -14.16 -23.13 7.28
N VAL A 607 -15.31 -22.75 7.83
CA VAL A 607 -16.56 -23.52 7.74
C VAL A 607 -17.04 -23.61 6.29
N ARG A 608 -16.96 -22.52 5.51
CA ARG A 608 -17.31 -22.49 4.08
C ARG A 608 -16.47 -23.46 3.27
N PHE A 609 -15.16 -23.48 3.50
CA PHE A 609 -14.28 -24.45 2.85
C PHE A 609 -14.63 -25.89 3.25
N ALA A 610 -14.85 -26.15 4.54
CA ALA A 610 -15.24 -27.47 5.02
C ALA A 610 -16.53 -27.97 4.34
N SER A 611 -17.53 -27.09 4.21
CA SER A 611 -18.79 -27.38 3.52
C SER A 611 -18.61 -27.63 2.02
N ALA A 612 -17.70 -26.92 1.35
CA ALA A 612 -17.40 -27.12 -0.06
C ALA A 612 -16.64 -28.44 -0.33
N SER A 613 -15.75 -28.85 0.59
CA SER A 613 -14.88 -30.03 0.44
C SER A 613 -15.64 -31.35 0.29
N VAL A 614 -16.88 -31.41 0.81
CA VAL A 614 -17.78 -32.58 0.72
C VAL A 614 -18.06 -33.00 -0.72
N LYS A 615 -18.13 -32.03 -1.65
CA LYS A 615 -18.45 -32.32 -3.05
C LYS A 615 -17.34 -33.09 -3.77
N ALA A 616 -16.10 -33.00 -3.30
CA ALA A 616 -14.94 -33.62 -3.98
C ALA A 616 -14.70 -35.08 -3.58
N THR A 617 -15.16 -35.53 -2.42
CA THR A 617 -14.75 -36.84 -1.85
C THR A 617 -15.67 -38.00 -2.20
N THR A 618 -16.89 -37.77 -2.66
CA THR A 618 -17.90 -38.82 -2.86
C THR A 618 -18.25 -39.02 -4.33
N SER A 619 -17.68 -40.05 -4.97
CA SER A 619 -18.29 -40.61 -6.20
C SER A 619 -19.41 -41.60 -5.89
N GLU A 620 -19.53 -42.03 -4.64
CA GLU A 620 -20.58 -42.91 -4.14
C GLU A 620 -21.51 -42.11 -3.23
N GLU A 621 -22.84 -42.24 -3.40
CA GLU A 621 -23.81 -41.53 -2.56
C GLU A 621 -23.54 -41.85 -1.07
N PRO A 622 -23.21 -40.84 -0.24
CA PRO A 622 -22.94 -41.08 1.17
C PRO A 622 -24.19 -41.61 1.87
N THR A 623 -24.03 -42.71 2.62
CA THR A 623 -25.14 -43.41 3.30
C THR A 623 -25.74 -42.61 4.46
N SER A 624 -25.03 -41.61 4.97
CA SER A 624 -25.51 -40.78 6.08
C SER A 624 -25.12 -39.30 5.97
N THR A 625 -26.01 -38.41 6.43
CA THR A 625 -25.77 -36.97 6.54
C THR A 625 -24.58 -36.63 7.43
N ALA A 626 -24.29 -37.47 8.43
CA ALA A 626 -23.18 -37.30 9.36
C ALA A 626 -21.82 -37.52 8.68
N GLU A 627 -21.71 -38.51 7.80
CA GLU A 627 -20.50 -38.73 6.98
C GLU A 627 -20.34 -37.61 5.95
N LYS A 628 -21.46 -37.17 5.36
CA LYS A 628 -21.47 -36.13 4.32
C LYS A 628 -20.83 -34.83 4.80
N TYR A 629 -21.17 -34.31 5.99
CA TYR A 629 -20.65 -33.02 6.48
C TYR A 629 -19.71 -33.13 7.68
N GLY A 630 -18.95 -34.22 7.77
CA GLY A 630 -18.10 -34.51 8.93
C GLY A 630 -17.12 -33.39 9.28
N LEU A 631 -16.44 -32.79 8.29
CA LEU A 631 -15.48 -31.69 8.53
C LEU A 631 -16.15 -30.40 8.98
N THR A 632 -17.29 -30.03 8.37
CA THR A 632 -18.07 -28.86 8.78
C THR A 632 -18.55 -29.03 10.22
N TRP A 633 -19.10 -30.19 10.54
CA TRP A 633 -19.57 -30.49 11.89
C TRP A 633 -18.43 -30.51 12.91
N TYR A 634 -17.26 -31.06 12.55
CA TYR A 634 -16.06 -31.02 13.40
C TYR A 634 -15.69 -29.59 13.81
N CYS A 635 -15.68 -28.63 12.87
CA CYS A 635 -15.37 -27.23 13.19
C CYS A 635 -16.38 -26.64 14.18
N ILE A 636 -17.67 -26.88 13.97
CA ILE A 636 -18.74 -26.41 14.85
C ILE A 636 -18.65 -27.07 16.24
N GLU A 637 -18.40 -28.37 16.29
CA GLU A 637 -18.27 -29.12 17.53
C GLU A 637 -17.06 -28.68 18.35
N ALA A 638 -15.90 -28.47 17.72
CA ALA A 638 -14.72 -27.92 18.37
C ALA A 638 -15.01 -26.56 19.02
N LEU A 639 -15.74 -25.69 18.33
CA LEU A 639 -16.15 -24.38 18.85
C LEU A 639 -17.15 -24.50 20.01
N LEU A 640 -18.16 -25.36 19.89
CA LEU A 640 -19.13 -25.61 20.95
C LEU A 640 -18.47 -26.19 22.21
N ASN A 641 -17.49 -27.09 22.04
CA ASN A 641 -16.73 -27.66 23.15
C ASN A 641 -15.90 -26.57 23.85
N ALA A 642 -15.21 -25.70 23.11
CA ALA A 642 -14.49 -24.57 23.69
C ALA A 642 -15.41 -23.62 24.50
N ILE A 643 -16.63 -23.36 24.01
CA ILE A 643 -17.64 -22.56 24.74
C ILE A 643 -18.07 -23.25 26.04
N ARG A 644 -18.23 -24.58 26.02
CA ARG A 644 -18.60 -25.39 27.19
C ARG A 644 -17.45 -25.41 28.20
N ASP A 645 -16.22 -25.63 27.76
CA ASP A 645 -15.03 -25.66 28.62
C ASP A 645 -14.83 -24.33 29.37
N LEU A 646 -14.95 -23.19 28.67
CA LEU A 646 -14.91 -21.86 29.31
C LEU A 646 -16.06 -21.64 30.30
N SER A 647 -17.21 -22.30 30.09
CA SER A 647 -18.32 -22.24 31.04
C SER A 647 -18.03 -22.97 32.34
N GLU A 648 -17.31 -24.10 32.25
CA GLU A 648 -16.89 -24.87 33.40
C GLU A 648 -15.74 -24.19 34.15
N GLU A 649 -14.75 -23.66 33.44
CA GLU A 649 -13.60 -22.97 34.05
C GLU A 649 -14.00 -21.69 34.80
N ARG A 650 -15.03 -20.99 34.30
CA ARG A 650 -15.64 -19.85 35.00
C ARG A 650 -16.10 -20.20 36.42
N THR A 651 -16.54 -21.43 36.67
CA THR A 651 -16.98 -21.84 38.02
C THR A 651 -15.81 -22.02 38.98
N ARG A 652 -14.58 -22.17 38.46
CA ARG A 652 -13.36 -22.43 39.24
C ARG A 652 -12.52 -21.17 39.48
N SER A 653 -12.56 -20.19 38.57
CA SER A 653 -11.65 -19.04 38.57
C SER A 653 -12.28 -17.73 39.06
N GLN A 654 -11.51 -16.88 39.77
CA GLN A 654 -11.96 -15.59 40.32
C GLN A 654 -12.00 -14.44 39.29
N SER A 655 -11.33 -14.56 38.14
CA SER A 655 -11.23 -13.50 37.11
C SER A 655 -12.44 -13.49 36.15
N LEU A 656 -13.61 -13.07 36.65
CA LEU A 656 -14.88 -13.20 35.92
C LEU A 656 -14.99 -12.43 34.58
N GLY A 657 -14.26 -11.33 34.39
CA GLY A 657 -14.44 -10.45 33.22
C GLY A 657 -13.88 -11.01 31.92
N ALA A 658 -12.60 -11.43 31.92
CA ALA A 658 -11.91 -11.89 30.72
C ALA A 658 -12.54 -13.16 30.11
N TYR A 659 -13.03 -14.09 30.93
CA TYR A 659 -13.73 -15.29 30.45
C TYR A 659 -15.07 -14.96 29.79
N ASP A 660 -15.80 -13.98 30.33
CA ASP A 660 -17.08 -13.56 29.75
C ASP A 660 -16.85 -12.91 28.38
N ASP A 661 -15.78 -12.13 28.21
CA ASP A 661 -15.40 -11.52 26.93
C ASP A 661 -14.97 -12.56 25.90
N HIS A 662 -14.10 -13.50 26.31
CA HIS A 662 -13.63 -14.58 25.46
C HIS A 662 -14.80 -15.46 24.99
N ARG A 663 -15.66 -15.88 25.92
CA ARG A 663 -16.85 -16.67 25.59
C ARG A 663 -17.80 -15.92 24.66
N HIS A 664 -18.03 -14.63 24.89
CA HIS A 664 -18.88 -13.81 24.02
C HIS A 664 -18.35 -13.73 22.59
N ARG A 665 -17.03 -13.60 22.43
CA ARG A 665 -16.36 -13.65 21.12
C ARG A 665 -16.55 -14.99 20.42
N LEU A 666 -16.45 -16.11 21.14
CA LEU A 666 -16.74 -17.45 20.58
C LEU A 666 -18.21 -17.59 20.16
N HIS A 667 -19.16 -17.04 20.91
CA HIS A 667 -20.58 -17.05 20.50
C HIS A 667 -20.80 -16.26 19.20
N LEU A 668 -20.20 -15.08 19.07
CA LEU A 668 -20.26 -14.28 17.84
C LEU A 668 -19.61 -15.02 16.65
N MET A 669 -18.50 -15.71 16.90
CA MET A 669 -17.83 -16.55 15.91
C MET A 669 -18.74 -17.70 15.45
N LEU A 670 -19.44 -18.37 16.37
CA LEU A 670 -20.42 -19.42 16.04
C LEU A 670 -21.55 -18.87 15.16
N ILE A 671 -22.10 -17.71 15.52
CA ILE A 671 -23.18 -17.05 14.75
C ILE A 671 -22.71 -16.73 13.32
N SER A 672 -21.48 -16.26 13.14
CA SER A 672 -20.95 -15.92 11.80
C SER A 672 -20.75 -17.12 10.86
N THR A 673 -20.92 -18.35 11.36
CA THR A 673 -20.85 -19.56 10.52
C THR A 673 -22.13 -19.84 9.75
N ILE A 674 -23.26 -19.26 10.15
CA ILE A 674 -24.59 -19.56 9.60
C ILE A 674 -24.62 -19.47 8.06
N PRO A 675 -24.09 -18.40 7.42
CA PRO A 675 -24.04 -18.31 5.95
C PRO A 675 -23.30 -19.44 5.24
N SER A 676 -22.39 -20.11 5.96
CA SER A 676 -21.46 -21.10 5.42
C SER A 676 -21.93 -22.55 5.68
N LEU A 677 -23.08 -22.73 6.33
CA LEU A 677 -23.61 -24.04 6.68
C LEU A 677 -24.54 -24.59 5.59
N PRO A 678 -24.45 -25.90 5.30
CA PRO A 678 -25.42 -26.57 4.44
C PRO A 678 -26.78 -26.67 5.16
N LEU A 679 -27.86 -26.75 4.38
CA LEU A 679 -29.24 -26.87 4.87
C LEU A 679 -29.41 -28.00 5.90
N ASP A 680 -28.72 -29.12 5.71
CA ASP A 680 -28.77 -30.29 6.60
C ASP A 680 -28.23 -30.03 8.01
N LEU A 681 -27.31 -29.06 8.18
CA LEU A 681 -26.73 -28.72 9.48
C LEU A 681 -27.37 -27.49 10.13
N LEU A 682 -28.02 -26.63 9.34
CA LEU A 682 -28.65 -25.40 9.83
C LEU A 682 -29.61 -25.59 11.02
N PRO A 683 -30.56 -26.55 11.01
CA PRO A 683 -31.49 -26.73 12.13
C PRO A 683 -30.76 -26.95 13.46
N ARG A 684 -29.75 -27.84 13.44
CA ARG A 684 -28.99 -28.23 14.63
C ARG A 684 -28.18 -27.06 15.20
N VAL A 685 -27.49 -26.31 14.34
CA VAL A 685 -26.66 -25.18 14.79
C VAL A 685 -27.52 -24.02 15.30
N LEU A 686 -28.63 -23.71 14.62
CA LEU A 686 -29.55 -22.67 15.06
C LEU A 686 -30.16 -22.99 16.43
N ASP A 687 -30.50 -24.26 16.69
CA ASP A 687 -31.01 -24.69 17.99
C ASP A 687 -29.97 -24.55 19.11
N GLU A 688 -28.69 -24.84 18.85
CA GLU A 688 -27.59 -24.59 19.79
C GLU A 688 -27.41 -23.08 20.06
N ILE A 689 -27.43 -22.24 19.02
CA ILE A 689 -27.34 -20.77 19.15
C ILE A 689 -28.51 -20.24 19.99
N ARG A 690 -29.75 -20.69 19.71
CA ARG A 690 -30.92 -20.36 20.51
C ARG A 690 -30.74 -20.78 21.97
N ALA A 691 -30.26 -21.99 22.22
CA ALA A 691 -30.02 -22.49 23.57
C ALA A 691 -29.00 -21.61 24.32
N ILE A 692 -27.92 -21.19 23.64
CA ILE A 692 -26.91 -20.29 24.19
C ILE A 692 -27.51 -18.92 24.58
N ILE A 693 -28.29 -18.31 23.69
CA ILE A 693 -28.92 -17.00 23.93
C ILE A 693 -29.92 -17.09 25.10
N ILE A 694 -30.74 -18.15 25.16
CA ILE A 694 -31.69 -18.39 26.25
C ILE A 694 -30.96 -18.69 27.57
N GLN A 695 -29.85 -19.42 27.54
CA GLN A 695 -29.08 -19.73 28.75
C GLN A 695 -28.48 -18.45 29.36
N GLY A 696 -28.05 -17.49 28.53
CA GLY A 696 -27.62 -16.17 28.96
C GLY A 696 -28.67 -15.44 29.81
N ARG A 697 -29.95 -15.60 29.44
CA ARG A 697 -31.11 -15.05 30.18
C ARG A 697 -31.31 -15.71 31.55
N LYS A 698 -31.26 -17.05 31.62
CA LYS A 698 -31.53 -17.79 32.89
C LYS A 698 -30.57 -17.41 34.02
N ARG A 699 -29.31 -17.11 33.68
CA ARG A 699 -28.28 -16.67 34.64
C ARG A 699 -28.47 -15.26 35.20
N HIS A 700 -29.45 -14.51 34.71
CA HIS A 700 -29.80 -13.18 35.23
C HIS A 700 -30.35 -13.25 36.67
N PHE A 701 -30.91 -14.40 37.09
CA PHE A 701 -31.53 -14.57 38.41
C PHE A 701 -30.57 -15.02 39.53
N ASP A 702 -29.27 -15.09 39.26
CA ASP A 702 -28.28 -15.39 40.30
C ASP A 702 -28.23 -14.23 41.31
N LEU A 703 -28.75 -14.47 42.52
CA LEU A 703 -28.97 -13.55 43.65
C LEU A 703 -27.76 -12.72 44.12
N GLY A 704 -26.58 -12.90 43.51
CA GLY A 704 -25.33 -12.18 43.82
C GLY A 704 -24.79 -11.26 42.72
N SER A 705 -25.48 -11.10 41.58
CA SER A 705 -24.98 -10.27 40.48
C SER A 705 -25.25 -8.78 40.72
N THR A 706 -24.24 -7.93 40.52
CA THR A 706 -24.42 -6.48 40.59
C THR A 706 -25.26 -5.97 39.40
N PRO A 707 -26.05 -4.88 39.56
CA PRO A 707 -26.85 -4.32 38.47
C PRO A 707 -26.05 -3.99 37.20
N ALA A 708 -24.80 -3.55 37.35
CA ALA A 708 -23.91 -3.28 36.22
C ALA A 708 -23.57 -4.53 35.41
N ARG A 709 -23.34 -5.67 36.08
CA ARG A 709 -23.10 -6.96 35.40
C ARG A 709 -24.35 -7.50 34.71
N LEU A 710 -25.53 -7.26 35.27
CA LEU A 710 -26.79 -7.61 34.62
C LEU A 710 -27.01 -6.80 33.34
N ALA A 711 -26.75 -5.50 33.39
CA ALA A 711 -26.82 -4.62 32.22
C ALA A 711 -25.83 -5.01 31.11
N ASP A 712 -24.58 -5.34 31.48
CA ASP A 712 -23.56 -5.82 30.53
C ASP A 712 -23.94 -7.15 29.87
N ARG A 713 -24.42 -8.13 30.66
CA ARG A 713 -24.93 -9.41 30.11
C ARG A 713 -26.09 -9.20 29.15
N GLU A 714 -27.00 -8.30 29.48
CA GLU A 714 -28.14 -7.97 28.62
C GLU A 714 -27.70 -7.28 27.33
N ALA A 715 -26.72 -6.38 27.40
CA ALA A 715 -26.13 -5.76 26.21
C ALA A 715 -25.49 -6.81 25.28
N ARG A 716 -24.71 -7.75 25.82
CA ARG A 716 -24.12 -8.85 25.06
C ARG A 716 -25.17 -9.75 24.44
N ARG A 717 -26.24 -10.09 25.17
CA ARG A 717 -27.35 -10.89 24.64
C ARG A 717 -28.02 -10.20 23.45
N LYS A 718 -28.28 -8.89 23.55
CA LYS A 718 -28.82 -8.08 22.46
C LYS A 718 -27.89 -8.04 21.26
N GLU A 719 -26.59 -7.91 21.49
CA GLU A 719 -25.57 -7.98 20.43
C GLU A 719 -25.60 -9.35 19.71
N LEU A 720 -25.67 -10.47 20.45
CA LEU A 720 -25.81 -11.81 19.84
C LEU A 720 -27.08 -11.93 19.01
N ASN A 721 -28.22 -11.46 19.52
CA ASN A 721 -29.48 -11.45 18.78
C ASN A 721 -29.39 -10.62 17.50
N GLN A 722 -28.78 -9.43 17.58
CA GLN A 722 -28.61 -8.54 16.43
C GLN A 722 -27.66 -9.16 15.40
N ALA A 723 -26.55 -9.75 15.84
CA ALA A 723 -25.62 -10.46 14.97
C ALA A 723 -26.32 -11.63 14.27
N LEU A 724 -27.09 -12.44 15.01
CA LEU A 724 -27.85 -13.56 14.45
C LEU A 724 -28.84 -13.10 13.38
N LEU A 725 -29.59 -12.03 13.66
CA LEU A 725 -30.53 -11.45 12.70
C LEU A 725 -29.81 -10.94 11.44
N SER A 726 -28.68 -10.23 11.61
CA SER A 726 -27.89 -9.72 10.49
C SER A 726 -27.39 -10.85 9.58
N GLU A 727 -26.82 -11.92 10.14
CA GLU A 727 -26.36 -13.07 9.35
C GLU A 727 -27.52 -13.74 8.58
N ILE A 728 -28.68 -13.92 9.23
CA ILE A 728 -29.88 -14.51 8.60
C ILE A 728 -30.38 -13.65 7.43
N LEU A 729 -30.38 -12.33 7.57
CA LEU A 729 -30.93 -11.41 6.56
C LEU A 729 -29.97 -11.18 5.38
N GLU A 730 -28.68 -11.04 5.66
CA GLU A 730 -27.68 -10.53 4.73
C GLU A 730 -26.77 -11.63 4.17
N GLY A 731 -26.45 -12.66 4.96
CA GLY A 731 -25.40 -13.64 4.60
C GLY A 731 -25.92 -14.95 4.01
N VAL A 732 -27.15 -15.36 4.33
CA VAL A 732 -27.67 -16.68 3.92
C VAL A 732 -28.17 -16.67 2.47
N GLY A 733 -27.79 -17.70 1.70
CA GLY A 733 -28.22 -17.90 0.31
C GLY A 733 -29.72 -18.17 0.18
N ASP A 734 -30.28 -17.95 -1.01
CA ASP A 734 -31.73 -17.97 -1.24
C ASP A 734 -32.42 -19.30 -0.85
N LEU A 735 -31.74 -20.43 -1.06
CA LEU A 735 -32.26 -21.76 -0.73
C LEU A 735 -32.39 -21.94 0.79
N GLU A 736 -31.36 -21.56 1.53
CA GLU A 736 -31.32 -21.63 2.98
C GLU A 736 -32.19 -20.54 3.63
N LYS A 737 -32.40 -19.40 2.95
CA LYS A 737 -33.10 -18.23 3.47
C LYS A 737 -34.53 -18.52 3.91
N ASP A 738 -35.28 -19.28 3.12
CA ASP A 738 -36.66 -19.67 3.47
C ASP A 738 -36.70 -20.48 4.78
N PHE A 739 -35.75 -21.41 4.95
CA PHE A 739 -35.64 -22.22 6.17
C PHE A 739 -35.29 -21.35 7.39
N VAL A 740 -34.23 -20.55 7.31
CA VAL A 740 -33.77 -19.74 8.46
C VAL A 740 -34.76 -18.65 8.84
N MET A 741 -35.51 -18.08 7.88
CA MET A 741 -36.54 -17.08 8.16
C MET A 741 -37.74 -17.71 8.89
N ARG A 742 -38.20 -18.90 8.47
CA ARG A 742 -39.24 -19.63 9.20
C ARG A 742 -38.80 -19.93 10.63
N TRP A 743 -37.58 -20.47 10.78
CA TRP A 743 -36.99 -20.72 12.09
C TRP A 743 -36.92 -19.44 12.93
N TRP A 744 -36.53 -18.30 12.34
CA TRP A 744 -36.51 -17.02 13.05
C TRP A 744 -37.90 -16.63 13.53
N TYR A 745 -38.93 -16.67 12.68
CA TYR A 745 -40.31 -16.32 13.10
C TYR A 745 -40.83 -17.21 14.23
N ASP A 746 -40.55 -18.51 14.16
CA ASP A 746 -40.95 -19.47 15.18
C ASP A 746 -40.28 -19.19 16.54
N ASN A 747 -39.05 -18.65 16.53
CA ASN A 747 -38.26 -18.44 17.74
C ASN A 747 -38.17 -16.98 18.19
N ARG A 748 -38.59 -16.03 17.36
CA ARG A 748 -38.44 -14.59 17.56
C ARG A 748 -39.00 -14.13 18.89
N HIS A 749 -40.18 -14.62 19.27
CA HIS A 749 -40.80 -14.27 20.54
C HIS A 749 -39.92 -14.66 21.74
N ILE A 750 -39.30 -15.85 21.72
CA ILE A 750 -38.40 -16.31 22.79
C ILE A 750 -37.11 -15.49 22.84
N LEU A 751 -36.59 -15.11 21.68
CA LEU A 751 -35.35 -14.35 21.53
C LEU A 751 -35.52 -12.86 21.87
N GLU A 752 -36.67 -12.26 21.53
CA GLU A 752 -36.99 -10.84 21.69
C GLU A 752 -37.79 -10.48 22.96
N ASP A 753 -38.39 -11.43 23.69
CA ASP A 753 -39.32 -11.18 24.82
C ASP A 753 -38.69 -10.52 26.07
N ASP A 754 -38.26 -9.28 25.89
CA ASP A 754 -37.58 -8.41 26.85
C ASP A 754 -38.37 -7.12 27.12
N ILE A 755 -39.35 -6.79 26.27
CA ILE A 755 -40.07 -5.51 26.39
C ILE A 755 -41.26 -5.61 27.37
N ARG A 756 -41.88 -6.78 27.52
CA ARG A 756 -43.13 -6.89 28.30
C ARG A 756 -42.90 -7.06 29.81
N LEU A 757 -41.91 -7.85 30.23
CA LEU A 757 -41.69 -8.11 31.66
C LEU A 757 -41.04 -6.93 32.40
N GLY A 758 -40.21 -6.11 31.73
CA GLY A 758 -39.61 -4.91 32.32
C GLY A 758 -40.62 -3.79 32.57
N ALA A 759 -41.62 -3.62 31.69
CA ALA A 759 -42.68 -2.64 31.84
C ALA A 759 -43.60 -2.95 33.04
N ASP A 760 -43.88 -4.23 33.29
CA ASP A 760 -44.70 -4.66 34.43
C ASP A 760 -43.94 -4.56 35.75
N HIS A 761 -42.64 -4.82 35.79
CA HIS A 761 -41.82 -4.59 36.99
C HIS A 761 -41.59 -3.10 37.30
N GLN A 762 -41.47 -2.22 36.31
CA GLN A 762 -41.46 -0.76 36.56
C GLN A 762 -42.83 -0.24 37.06
N ARG A 763 -43.94 -0.82 36.60
CA ARG A 763 -45.29 -0.52 37.12
C ARG A 763 -45.47 -1.00 38.56
N LEU A 764 -45.01 -2.21 38.89
CA LEU A 764 -45.05 -2.76 40.26
C LEU A 764 -44.11 -2.02 41.23
N GLY A 765 -42.90 -1.63 40.79
CA GLY A 765 -41.96 -0.85 41.60
C GLY A 765 -42.44 0.59 41.88
N SER A 766 -43.14 1.22 40.92
CA SER A 766 -43.76 2.53 41.11
C SER A 766 -45.01 2.49 41.98
N ALA A 767 -45.79 1.38 41.95
CA ALA A 767 -46.89 1.16 42.87
C ALA A 767 -46.40 1.01 44.32
N ARG A 768 -45.32 0.25 44.54
CA ARG A 768 -44.75 0.03 45.88
C ARG A 768 -44.08 1.28 46.49
N LYS A 769 -43.49 2.17 45.67
CA LYS A 769 -42.98 3.47 46.13
C LYS A 769 -44.09 4.48 46.49
N LYS A 770 -45.32 4.32 45.99
CA LYS A 770 -46.47 5.12 46.43
C LYS A 770 -47.04 4.63 47.76
N GLU A 771 -46.89 3.36 48.10
CA GLU A 771 -47.43 2.78 49.35
C GLU A 771 -46.58 3.07 50.60
N VAL A 772 -45.27 3.26 50.46
CA VAL A 772 -44.36 3.51 51.61
C VAL A 772 -44.37 4.99 52.06
N LYS A 773 -45.06 5.89 51.34
CA LYS A 773 -45.14 7.33 51.68
C LYS A 773 -46.37 7.74 52.49
N ASN A 774 -47.19 6.82 53.00
CA ASN A 774 -48.32 7.18 53.87
C ASN A 774 -48.58 6.17 55.00
N PRO A 775 -47.82 6.22 56.11
CA PRO A 775 -48.04 5.32 57.26
C PRO A 775 -49.25 5.67 58.15
N ASP A 776 -49.97 6.78 57.92
CA ASP A 776 -51.02 7.26 58.85
C ASP A 776 -52.48 6.96 58.42
N GLY A 777 -52.70 6.13 57.41
CA GLY A 777 -54.04 5.90 56.84
C GLY A 777 -54.84 4.70 57.38
N ALA A 778 -54.26 3.85 58.23
CA ALA A 778 -54.80 2.49 58.47
C ALA A 778 -55.69 2.33 59.72
N LEU A 779 -56.41 3.37 60.16
CA LEU A 779 -57.31 3.30 61.34
C LEU A 779 -58.75 3.82 61.13
N SER A 780 -59.24 3.93 59.89
CA SER A 780 -60.60 4.45 59.64
C SER A 780 -61.47 3.61 58.71
N ARG A 781 -61.38 2.27 58.76
CA ARG A 781 -62.42 1.37 58.20
C ARG A 781 -62.59 0.12 59.07
N LEU A 782 -63.29 0.31 60.19
CA LEU A 782 -64.23 -0.65 60.77
C LEU A 782 -65.61 0.00 60.73
#